data_AF-A0A3G8LG60-F1
#
_entry.id   AF-A0A3G8LG60-F1
#
_cell.length_a   1.000
_cell.length_b   1.000
_cell.length_c   1.000
_cell.angle_alpha   90.00
_cell.angle_beta   90.00
_cell.angle_gamma   90.00
#
_symmetry.space_group_name_H-M   'P 1'
#
loop_
_entity.id
_entity.type
_entity.pdbx_description
1 polymer ?
#
loop_
_entity_poly.entity_id
_entity_poly.type
_entity_poly.pdbx_seq_one_letter_code
_entity_poly.pdbx_strand_id
1 'polypeptide(L)'
;MQETKQPSKFMSLMSSFSKKMSQLVRLESNRSLARKVASSLWALLFGVLISLIYMVFKGQLNPFVDSISISDIFKKIGESFNASNADNFKFYFIIFGFAGLASAIGFKAGLFNIGISGQMMMAGLSSMAIFISLNFDSTKTIPAGWLAFTLLLSIVLSFIIASIAGALKAYLNVHEVISTIMLNWIVVGLASLFFKKQAVGAIFISKGKTETFFADDENGTKALGIIDDKVKLGFVIGGIVALILLVTIITIIFNFTTLGYKIKMQGISKTNGKYMGVNDRLTTVVVMGVSGALAGVAGFYWYVLKETAPVFRSVDTPLALGFESIAISLLALNAPVGILFTSLFYTIIYSSKLYLTRGPLYLSEDDVSVATALILYLAAISQLFMTFKPYKFTKRAFATMVHSEFIPTMKLHMLESKKARSIASYSMAVHNIKMKIDQNNETQLLNSLMAKNQKHAMNLHKIEVLKKFWLEKLELAKEVQKQRQVLVDYKKAIKLENKSAETKDLQKIEMQKQQVAVYKTQIKDAKTVYKNLKLDKETTFKFDYVDNFDYSIFKNKPESHNSLIKKMKLEQKNMSNEYLEKAMNFKNSDAETLKYFEDISDKKQQISSKMHELGYFEKIDIVQQKRADLKTVSQKYMTMYKEFADTMLNNLKRGENNAC
;
A
#
# COMPACT_ATOMS: atom_id res chain seq x y z
N MET A 1 11.66 -4.20 -39.32
CA MET A 1 11.50 -5.33 -38.37
C MET A 1 12.12 -4.99 -37.01
N GLN A 2 11.29 -4.55 -36.06
CA GLN A 2 11.35 -4.84 -34.62
C GLN A 2 10.10 -4.17 -34.04
N GLU A 3 8.97 -4.88 -34.13
CA GLU A 3 7.71 -4.45 -33.54
C GLU A 3 7.88 -4.29 -32.03
N THR A 4 7.98 -3.04 -31.57
CA THR A 4 7.75 -2.72 -30.17
C THR A 4 6.24 -2.84 -29.94
N LYS A 5 5.78 -4.07 -29.67
CA LYS A 5 4.43 -4.34 -29.16
C LYS A 5 4.16 -3.38 -28.02
N GLN A 6 3.26 -2.42 -28.23
CA GLN A 6 2.76 -1.57 -27.15
C GLN A 6 2.29 -2.50 -26.03
N PRO A 7 2.83 -2.38 -24.81
CA PRO A 7 2.44 -3.26 -23.72
C PRO A 7 0.93 -3.13 -23.53
N SER A 8 0.24 -4.27 -23.46
CA SER A 8 -1.21 -4.30 -23.20
C SER A 8 -1.51 -3.40 -22.01
N LYS A 9 -2.70 -2.78 -21.98
CA LYS A 9 -3.11 -1.86 -20.91
C LYS A 9 -2.93 -2.46 -19.50
N PHE A 10 -2.99 -3.79 -19.38
CA PHE A 10 -2.67 -4.55 -18.17
C PHE A 10 -1.17 -4.56 -17.84
N MET A 11 -0.31 -4.76 -18.83
CA MET A 11 1.16 -4.83 -18.67
C MET A 11 1.77 -3.44 -18.38
N SER A 12 1.19 -2.36 -18.92
CA SER A 12 1.51 -0.99 -18.52
C SER A 12 0.99 -0.67 -17.11
N LEU A 13 -0.19 -1.17 -16.73
CA LEU A 13 -0.69 -1.08 -15.36
C LEU A 13 0.23 -1.80 -14.37
N MET A 14 0.61 -3.04 -14.67
CA MET A 14 1.48 -3.88 -13.84
C MET A 14 2.89 -3.32 -13.73
N SER A 15 3.46 -2.79 -14.81
CA SER A 15 4.77 -2.12 -14.73
C SER A 15 4.70 -0.81 -13.95
N SER A 16 3.60 -0.05 -14.04
CA SER A 16 3.40 1.17 -13.24
C SER A 16 3.14 0.87 -11.75
N PHE A 17 2.39 -0.19 -11.46
CA PHE A 17 2.13 -0.70 -10.11
C PHE A 17 3.41 -1.24 -9.50
N SER A 18 4.16 -2.05 -10.24
CA SER A 18 5.49 -2.52 -9.88
C SER A 18 6.43 -1.35 -9.61
N LYS A 19 6.52 -0.34 -10.47
CA LYS A 19 7.34 0.86 -10.21
C LYS A 19 6.92 1.60 -8.93
N LYS A 20 5.62 1.76 -8.68
CA LYS A 20 5.11 2.40 -7.46
C LYS A 20 5.37 1.57 -6.20
N MET A 21 5.14 0.26 -6.26
CA MET A 21 5.43 -0.68 -5.17
C MET A 21 6.92 -0.75 -4.90
N SER A 22 7.71 -0.79 -5.96
CA SER A 22 9.17 -0.75 -5.92
C SER A 22 9.66 0.56 -5.30
N GLN A 23 9.10 1.72 -5.64
CA GLN A 23 9.42 3.01 -5.00
C GLN A 23 9.01 3.04 -3.52
N LEU A 24 7.83 2.48 -3.18
CA LEU A 24 7.37 2.34 -1.79
C LEU A 24 8.29 1.43 -0.96
N VAL A 25 8.79 0.33 -1.54
CA VAL A 25 9.71 -0.62 -0.91
C VAL A 25 11.15 -0.09 -0.84
N ARG A 26 11.57 0.73 -1.80
CA ARG A 26 12.93 1.31 -1.91
C ARG A 26 13.22 2.46 -0.93
N LEU A 27 12.24 2.87 -0.10
CA LEU A 27 12.41 3.79 1.04
C LEU A 27 13.06 5.14 0.67
N GLU A 28 12.39 5.87 -0.23
CA GLU A 28 12.88 7.08 -0.89
C GLU A 28 12.78 8.38 -0.06
N SER A 29 12.57 8.34 1.27
CA SER A 29 12.44 9.60 2.03
C SER A 29 13.42 9.74 3.19
N ASN A 30 14.13 10.88 3.20
CA ASN A 30 14.88 11.48 4.31
C ASN A 30 13.94 11.85 5.48
N ARG A 31 13.15 10.88 5.96
CA ARG A 31 12.33 11.04 7.16
C ARG A 31 13.12 10.53 8.35
N SER A 32 13.08 11.32 9.42
CA SER A 32 13.70 11.02 10.72
C SER A 32 13.39 9.58 11.16
N LEU A 33 14.37 8.88 11.74
CA LEU A 33 14.22 7.54 12.32
C LEU A 33 12.96 7.43 13.21
N ALA A 34 12.68 8.45 14.01
CA ALA A 34 11.47 8.53 14.83
C ALA A 34 10.15 8.39 14.03
N ARG A 35 10.08 8.90 12.79
CA ARG A 35 8.88 8.76 11.94
C ARG A 35 8.74 7.36 11.38
N LYS A 36 9.86 6.71 11.08
CA LYS A 36 9.91 5.32 10.60
C LYS A 36 9.44 4.36 11.68
N VAL A 37 9.94 4.54 12.90
CA VAL A 37 9.49 3.76 14.07
C VAL A 37 8.03 4.03 14.37
N ALA A 38 7.61 5.31 14.40
CA ALA A 38 6.22 5.66 14.66
C ALA A 38 5.25 5.05 13.64
N SER A 39 5.60 5.01 12.35
CA SER A 39 4.72 4.39 11.34
C SER A 39 4.54 2.88 11.55
N SER A 40 5.61 2.17 11.91
CA SER A 40 5.54 0.75 12.26
C SER A 40 4.68 0.52 13.50
N LEU A 41 4.84 1.34 14.55
CA LEU A 41 4.03 1.26 15.76
C LEU A 41 2.54 1.56 15.49
N TRP A 42 2.24 2.56 14.67
CA TRP A 42 0.84 2.83 14.27
C TRP A 42 0.23 1.67 13.50
N ALA A 43 0.99 1.07 12.58
CA ALA A 43 0.54 -0.09 11.82
C ALA A 43 0.21 -1.28 12.73
N LEU A 44 1.08 -1.59 13.69
CA LEU A 44 0.84 -2.63 14.69
C LEU A 44 -0.38 -2.32 15.56
N LEU A 45 -0.50 -1.08 16.03
CA LEU A 45 -1.63 -0.65 16.86
C LEU A 45 -2.96 -0.80 16.11
N PHE A 46 -3.03 -0.34 14.86
CA PHE A 46 -4.24 -0.52 14.04
C PHE A 46 -4.50 -1.99 13.71
N GLY A 47 -3.46 -2.79 13.47
CA GLY A 47 -3.57 -4.23 13.28
C GLY A 47 -4.22 -4.92 14.47
N VAL A 48 -3.72 -4.64 15.68
CA VAL A 48 -4.27 -5.18 16.93
C VAL A 48 -5.69 -4.68 17.19
N LEU A 49 -5.99 -3.41 16.92
CA LEU A 49 -7.35 -2.88 17.07
C LEU A 49 -8.33 -3.58 16.12
N ILE A 50 -7.95 -3.77 14.85
CA ILE A 50 -8.81 -4.42 13.86
C ILE A 50 -9.00 -5.89 14.19
N SER A 51 -7.95 -6.59 14.67
CA SER A 51 -8.08 -7.98 15.10
C SER A 51 -8.98 -8.13 16.33
N LEU A 52 -8.91 -7.19 17.28
CA LEU A 52 -9.81 -7.16 18.44
C LEU A 52 -11.27 -6.91 18.01
N ILE A 53 -11.49 -5.97 17.08
CA ILE A 53 -12.82 -5.72 16.51
C ILE A 53 -13.36 -6.99 15.85
N TYR A 54 -12.54 -7.70 15.08
CA TYR A 54 -12.92 -8.97 14.47
C TYR A 54 -13.35 -10.01 15.52
N MET A 55 -12.57 -10.20 16.59
CA MET A 55 -12.90 -11.13 17.67
C MET A 55 -14.21 -10.76 18.40
N VAL A 56 -14.49 -9.46 18.55
CA VAL A 56 -15.76 -8.97 19.12
C VAL A 56 -16.93 -9.32 18.19
N PHE A 57 -16.82 -9.06 16.89
CA PHE A 57 -17.88 -9.40 15.92
C PHE A 57 -18.16 -10.90 15.82
N LYS A 58 -17.15 -11.74 16.04
CA LYS A 58 -17.29 -13.20 16.08
C LYS A 58 -18.04 -13.72 17.32
N GLY A 59 -18.37 -12.85 18.27
CA GLY A 59 -19.04 -13.21 19.52
C GLY A 59 -18.14 -13.91 20.54
N GLN A 60 -16.82 -13.98 20.28
CA GLN A 60 -15.84 -14.58 21.19
C GLN A 60 -15.37 -13.61 22.27
N LEU A 61 -15.49 -12.30 22.01
CA LEU A 61 -15.25 -11.25 23.00
C LEU A 61 -16.54 -10.43 23.15
N ASN A 62 -17.24 -10.62 24.27
CA ASN A 62 -18.38 -9.77 24.63
C ASN A 62 -17.93 -8.74 25.69
N PRO A 63 -17.58 -7.50 25.30
CA PRO A 63 -17.08 -6.49 26.24
C PRO A 63 -18.08 -6.04 27.31
N PHE A 64 -19.34 -6.52 27.24
CA PHE A 64 -20.44 -6.07 28.09
C PHE A 64 -21.12 -7.17 28.92
N VAL A 65 -20.88 -8.47 28.68
CA VAL A 65 -21.74 -9.54 29.27
C VAL A 65 -21.03 -10.76 29.87
N ASP A 66 -19.80 -11.20 29.51
CA ASP A 66 -19.18 -12.35 30.23
C ASP A 66 -17.63 -12.49 30.16
N SER A 67 -17.06 -12.91 31.31
CA SER A 67 -15.79 -13.61 31.70
C SER A 67 -14.45 -13.50 30.96
N ILE A 68 -14.34 -12.93 29.75
CA ILE A 68 -13.06 -12.81 29.02
C ILE A 68 -12.81 -11.34 28.69
N SER A 69 -11.95 -10.71 29.48
CA SER A 69 -11.55 -9.33 29.26
C SER A 69 -10.41 -9.22 28.25
N ILE A 70 -10.27 -8.06 27.60
CA ILE A 70 -9.10 -7.74 26.76
C ILE A 70 -7.79 -7.95 27.55
N SER A 71 -7.83 -7.74 28.87
CA SER A 71 -6.71 -8.03 29.77
C SER A 71 -6.27 -9.50 29.76
N ASP A 72 -7.17 -10.45 29.55
CA ASP A 72 -6.86 -11.88 29.57
C ASP A 72 -6.10 -12.31 28.31
N ILE A 73 -6.37 -11.67 27.17
CA ILE A 73 -5.54 -11.79 25.96
C ILE A 73 -4.12 -11.32 26.25
N PHE A 74 -3.96 -10.15 26.87
CA PHE A 74 -2.63 -9.63 27.23
C PHE A 74 -1.92 -10.50 28.27
N LYS A 75 -2.64 -11.08 29.24
CA LYS A 75 -2.07 -12.04 30.20
C LYS A 75 -1.60 -13.31 29.50
N LYS A 76 -2.39 -13.90 28.60
CA LYS A 76 -1.99 -15.09 27.82
C LYS A 76 -0.81 -14.81 26.90
N ILE A 77 -0.74 -13.62 26.32
CA ILE A 77 0.45 -13.18 25.59
C ILE A 77 1.66 -13.11 26.54
N GLY A 78 1.48 -12.59 27.75
CA GLY A 78 2.48 -12.56 28.82
C GLY A 78 3.00 -13.95 29.21
N GLU A 79 2.14 -14.98 29.23
CA GLU A 79 2.54 -16.37 29.49
C GLU A 79 3.57 -16.91 28.48
N SER A 80 3.69 -16.28 27.30
CA SER A 80 4.73 -16.63 26.33
C SER A 80 6.15 -16.43 26.84
N PHE A 81 6.33 -15.54 27.83
CA PHE A 81 7.62 -15.26 28.48
C PHE A 81 7.92 -16.17 29.67
N ASN A 82 7.02 -17.10 30.01
CA ASN A 82 7.25 -18.04 31.10
C ASN A 82 8.48 -18.92 30.84
N ALA A 83 9.15 -19.33 31.91
CA ALA A 83 10.34 -20.18 31.85
C ALA A 83 10.09 -21.49 31.10
N SER A 84 8.87 -22.05 31.20
CA SER A 84 8.45 -23.27 30.49
C SER A 84 8.44 -23.13 28.97
N ASN A 85 8.37 -21.91 28.44
CA ASN A 85 8.36 -21.63 27.00
C ASN A 85 9.66 -20.97 26.50
N ALA A 86 10.64 -20.76 27.40
CA ALA A 86 11.84 -19.99 27.10
C ALA A 86 12.61 -20.56 25.90
N ASP A 87 12.65 -21.87 25.73
CA ASP A 87 13.38 -22.48 24.62
C ASP A 87 12.66 -22.31 23.27
N ASN A 88 11.34 -22.52 23.24
CA ASN A 88 10.53 -22.22 22.05
C ASN A 88 10.67 -20.75 21.64
N PHE A 89 10.62 -19.84 22.62
CA PHE A 89 10.78 -18.42 22.39
C PHE A 89 12.16 -18.11 21.76
N LYS A 90 13.24 -18.65 22.31
CA LYS A 90 14.60 -18.47 21.74
C LYS A 90 14.68 -19.01 20.30
N PHE A 91 14.12 -20.19 20.02
CA PHE A 91 14.13 -20.75 18.67
C PHE A 91 13.37 -19.87 17.68
N TYR A 92 12.14 -19.47 18.00
CA TYR A 92 11.37 -18.58 17.14
C TYR A 92 12.09 -17.24 16.90
N PHE A 93 12.74 -16.67 17.93
CA PHE A 93 13.52 -15.45 17.79
C PHE A 93 14.68 -15.61 16.81
N ILE A 94 15.44 -16.70 16.91
CA ILE A 94 16.55 -17.00 15.99
C ILE A 94 16.03 -17.18 14.57
N ILE A 95 14.97 -17.99 14.39
CA ILE A 95 14.39 -18.32 13.08
C ILE A 95 13.87 -17.06 12.38
N PHE A 96 13.04 -16.27 13.07
CA PHE A 96 12.51 -15.03 12.53
C PHE A 96 13.59 -13.97 12.34
N GLY A 97 14.63 -13.95 13.17
CA GLY A 97 15.78 -13.06 13.02
C GLY A 97 16.53 -13.32 11.71
N PHE A 98 16.93 -14.56 11.49
CA PHE A 98 17.65 -14.97 10.28
C PHE A 98 16.80 -14.89 9.02
N ALA A 99 15.55 -15.36 9.06
CA ALA A 99 14.65 -15.27 7.93
C ALA A 99 14.31 -13.80 7.59
N GLY A 100 14.07 -12.96 8.61
CA GLY A 100 13.85 -11.52 8.42
C GLY A 100 15.06 -10.83 7.77
N LEU A 101 16.28 -11.16 8.21
CA LEU A 101 17.51 -10.67 7.58
C LEU A 101 17.66 -11.13 6.13
N ALA A 102 17.35 -12.40 5.84
CA ALA A 102 17.34 -12.92 4.48
C ALA A 102 16.44 -12.06 3.57
N SER A 103 15.23 -11.75 4.02
CA SER A 103 14.28 -10.91 3.29
C SER A 103 14.77 -9.47 3.13
N ALA A 104 15.30 -8.86 4.19
CA ALA A 104 15.78 -7.48 4.17
C ALA A 104 16.97 -7.25 3.23
N ILE A 105 17.89 -8.20 3.14
CA ILE A 105 19.03 -8.12 2.20
C ILE A 105 18.53 -8.10 0.75
N GLY A 106 17.60 -8.98 0.40
CA GLY A 106 16.98 -8.99 -0.93
C GLY A 106 16.30 -7.65 -1.23
N PHE A 107 15.45 -7.19 -0.32
CA PHE A 107 14.71 -5.93 -0.51
C PHE A 107 15.61 -4.70 -0.62
N LYS A 108 16.73 -4.65 0.11
CA LYS A 108 17.72 -3.57 -0.04
C LYS A 108 18.40 -3.51 -1.40
N ALA A 109 18.55 -4.66 -2.07
CA ALA A 109 19.05 -4.73 -3.44
C ALA A 109 17.93 -4.56 -4.49
N GLY A 110 16.70 -4.30 -4.07
CA GLY A 110 15.54 -4.20 -4.96
C GLY A 110 15.08 -5.55 -5.53
N LEU A 111 15.43 -6.66 -4.88
CA LEU A 111 15.07 -8.02 -5.27
C LEU A 111 14.05 -8.60 -4.28
N PHE A 112 12.96 -9.18 -4.79
CA PHE A 112 11.89 -9.69 -3.94
C PHE A 112 11.98 -11.22 -3.81
N ASN A 113 12.69 -11.70 -2.77
CA ASN A 113 12.90 -13.12 -2.51
C ASN A 113 11.73 -13.74 -1.72
N ILE A 114 10.70 -14.24 -2.41
CA ILE A 114 9.61 -15.05 -1.80
C ILE A 114 10.09 -16.48 -1.50
N GLY A 115 11.26 -16.83 -2.03
CA GLY A 115 11.85 -18.17 -2.01
C GLY A 115 12.39 -18.60 -0.65
N ILE A 116 12.36 -17.71 0.36
CA ILE A 116 12.88 -17.96 1.71
C ILE A 116 12.24 -19.22 2.31
N SER A 117 10.94 -19.43 2.06
CA SER A 117 10.21 -20.62 2.48
C SER A 117 10.83 -21.93 1.96
N GLY A 118 11.07 -22.04 0.66
CA GLY A 118 11.72 -23.21 0.05
C GLY A 118 13.22 -23.30 0.37
N GLN A 119 13.90 -22.16 0.51
CA GLN A 119 15.31 -22.13 0.93
C GLN A 119 15.46 -22.68 2.36
N MET A 120 14.57 -22.31 3.30
CA MET A 120 14.52 -22.92 4.63
C MET A 120 14.22 -24.42 4.56
N MET A 121 13.31 -24.85 3.68
CA MET A 121 12.97 -26.26 3.49
C MET A 121 14.16 -27.08 2.98
N MET A 122 15.02 -26.50 2.13
CA MET A 122 16.25 -27.14 1.65
C MET A 122 17.23 -27.51 2.78
N ALA A 123 17.27 -26.71 3.86
CA ALA A 123 18.04 -27.03 5.07
C ALA A 123 17.53 -28.31 5.75
N GLY A 124 16.20 -28.45 5.84
CA GLY A 124 15.55 -29.68 6.34
C GLY A 124 15.90 -30.89 5.47
N LEU A 125 15.75 -30.77 4.15
CA LEU A 125 16.02 -31.87 3.21
C LEU A 125 17.43 -32.40 3.32
N SER A 126 18.40 -31.49 3.31
CA SER A 126 19.82 -31.85 3.34
C SER A 126 20.26 -32.45 4.68
N SER A 127 19.81 -31.87 5.80
CA SER A 127 20.09 -32.39 7.14
C SER A 127 19.47 -33.78 7.32
N MET A 128 18.22 -33.95 6.88
CA MET A 128 17.50 -35.21 6.99
C MET A 128 18.12 -36.31 6.13
N ALA A 129 18.50 -36.01 4.88
CA ALA A 129 19.15 -36.96 4.00
C ALA A 129 20.45 -37.51 4.63
N ILE A 130 21.23 -36.65 5.30
CA ILE A 130 22.43 -37.06 6.04
C ILE A 130 22.09 -37.95 7.22
N PHE A 131 21.11 -37.57 8.04
CA PHE A 131 20.75 -38.34 9.23
C PHE A 131 20.23 -39.75 8.88
N ILE A 132 19.42 -39.89 7.82
CA ILE A 132 18.97 -41.19 7.31
C ILE A 132 20.13 -41.99 6.72
N SER A 133 21.01 -41.33 5.95
CA SER A 133 22.16 -42.00 5.32
C SER A 133 23.07 -42.64 6.38
N LEU A 134 23.33 -41.92 7.47
CA LEU A 134 24.19 -42.33 8.58
C LEU A 134 23.48 -43.19 9.65
N ASN A 135 22.21 -43.51 9.45
CA ASN A 135 21.39 -44.29 10.36
C ASN A 135 21.29 -43.70 11.78
N PHE A 136 21.12 -42.37 11.89
CA PHE A 136 20.74 -41.71 13.15
C PHE A 136 19.24 -41.88 13.39
N ASP A 137 18.85 -43.03 13.93
CA ASP A 137 17.49 -43.32 14.39
C ASP A 137 17.19 -42.67 15.74
N SER A 138 15.94 -42.77 16.20
CA SER A 138 15.47 -42.20 17.46
C SER A 138 16.18 -42.73 18.71
N THR A 139 17.05 -43.73 18.59
CA THR A 139 17.82 -44.29 19.71
C THR A 139 19.24 -43.75 19.80
N LYS A 140 19.75 -43.10 18.74
CA LYS A 140 21.14 -42.63 18.68
C LYS A 140 21.25 -41.14 18.91
N THR A 141 22.22 -40.75 19.72
CA THR A 141 22.54 -39.34 19.91
C THR A 141 23.30 -38.79 18.71
N ILE A 142 22.87 -37.65 18.16
CA ILE A 142 23.56 -36.98 17.04
C ILE A 142 24.74 -36.18 17.61
N PRO A 143 25.99 -36.47 17.20
CA PRO A 143 27.16 -35.71 17.66
C PRO A 143 27.14 -34.26 17.18
N ALA A 144 27.67 -33.34 18.00
CA ALA A 144 27.73 -31.91 17.67
C ALA A 144 28.44 -31.61 16.33
N GLY A 145 29.46 -32.40 15.96
CA GLY A 145 30.16 -32.25 14.68
C GLY A 145 29.25 -32.47 13.46
N TRP A 146 28.34 -33.45 13.53
CA TRP A 146 27.37 -33.69 12.47
C TRP A 146 26.32 -32.58 12.40
N LEU A 147 25.91 -32.00 13.53
CA LEU A 147 25.02 -30.83 13.56
C LEU A 147 25.68 -29.59 12.94
N ALA A 148 26.96 -29.35 13.22
CA ALA A 148 27.70 -28.25 12.61
C ALA A 148 27.87 -28.45 11.10
N PHE A 149 28.12 -29.69 10.67
CA PHE A 149 28.23 -30.05 9.26
C PHE A 149 26.90 -29.85 8.52
N THR A 150 25.78 -30.29 9.08
CA THR A 150 24.45 -30.11 8.45
C THR A 150 24.02 -28.64 8.43
N LEU A 151 24.42 -27.83 9.41
CA LEU A 151 24.26 -26.37 9.37
C LEU A 151 25.03 -25.74 8.20
N LEU A 152 26.31 -26.11 8.00
CA LEU A 152 27.10 -25.60 6.88
C LEU A 152 26.51 -26.05 5.53
N LEU A 153 26.07 -27.30 5.43
CA LEU A 153 25.44 -27.80 4.22
C LEU A 153 24.12 -27.08 3.92
N SER A 154 23.33 -26.81 4.95
CA SER A 154 22.08 -26.04 4.86
C SER A 154 22.33 -24.64 4.28
N ILE A 155 23.40 -23.97 4.73
CA ILE A 155 23.81 -22.65 4.22
C ILE A 155 24.17 -22.74 2.72
N VAL A 156 25.01 -23.69 2.34
CA VAL A 156 25.51 -23.83 0.97
C VAL A 156 24.38 -24.19 -0.01
N LEU A 157 23.54 -25.16 0.33
CA LEU A 157 22.46 -25.58 -0.57
C LEU A 157 21.38 -24.51 -0.72
N SER A 158 21.05 -23.81 0.38
CA SER A 158 20.10 -22.69 0.31
C SER A 158 20.66 -21.51 -0.48
N PHE A 159 21.98 -21.25 -0.38
CA PHE A 159 22.68 -20.28 -1.22
C PHE A 159 22.57 -20.65 -2.70
N ILE A 160 22.80 -21.92 -3.06
CA ILE A 160 22.72 -22.38 -4.45
C ILE A 160 21.29 -22.23 -5.00
N ILE A 161 20.28 -22.69 -4.27
CA ILE A 161 18.87 -22.60 -4.69
C ILE A 161 18.45 -21.14 -4.92
N ALA A 162 18.82 -20.23 -4.00
CA ALA A 162 18.51 -18.82 -4.17
C ALA A 162 19.30 -18.19 -5.33
N SER A 163 20.56 -18.60 -5.52
CA SER A 163 21.41 -18.14 -6.63
C SER A 163 20.85 -18.53 -7.99
N ILE A 164 20.16 -19.67 -8.12
CA ILE A 164 19.44 -20.05 -9.35
C ILE A 164 18.40 -18.97 -9.70
N ALA A 165 17.57 -18.55 -8.74
CA ALA A 165 16.58 -17.50 -8.96
C ALA A 165 17.25 -16.17 -9.37
N GLY A 166 18.38 -15.84 -8.72
CA GLY A 166 19.21 -14.69 -9.06
C GLY A 166 19.80 -14.78 -10.47
N ALA A 167 20.24 -15.96 -10.91
CA ALA A 167 20.81 -16.20 -12.24
C ALA A 167 19.73 -16.09 -13.33
N LEU A 168 18.55 -16.69 -13.10
CA LEU A 168 17.40 -16.53 -14.00
C LEU A 168 17.03 -15.05 -14.17
N LYS A 169 17.10 -14.26 -13.09
CA LYS A 169 16.88 -12.81 -13.17
C LYS A 169 18.00 -12.09 -13.91
N ALA A 170 19.25 -12.40 -13.61
CA ALA A 170 20.43 -11.70 -14.12
C ALA A 170 20.70 -11.96 -15.61
N TYR A 171 20.51 -13.20 -16.06
CA TYR A 171 20.88 -13.64 -17.41
C TYR A 171 19.66 -13.79 -18.33
N LEU A 172 18.53 -14.27 -17.81
CA LEU A 172 17.33 -14.55 -18.61
C LEU A 172 16.22 -13.51 -18.42
N ASN A 173 16.45 -12.46 -17.61
CA ASN A 173 15.46 -11.42 -17.29
C ASN A 173 14.12 -11.95 -16.73
N VAL A 174 14.10 -13.17 -16.19
CA VAL A 174 12.91 -13.74 -15.53
C VAL A 174 12.60 -12.92 -14.28
N HIS A 175 11.33 -12.64 -14.01
CA HIS A 175 10.96 -11.89 -12.81
C HIS A 175 11.23 -12.73 -11.56
N GLU A 176 12.00 -12.17 -10.62
CA GLU A 176 12.51 -12.86 -9.42
C GLU A 176 11.39 -13.35 -8.49
N VAL A 177 10.29 -12.60 -8.38
CA VAL A 177 9.08 -13.04 -7.68
C VAL A 177 8.55 -14.36 -8.24
N ILE A 178 8.44 -14.48 -9.56
CA ILE A 178 7.89 -15.68 -10.21
C ILE A 178 8.86 -16.84 -10.03
N SER A 179 10.15 -16.64 -10.32
CA SER A 179 11.15 -17.71 -10.20
C SER A 179 11.28 -18.23 -8.77
N THR A 180 11.21 -17.36 -7.78
CA THR A 180 11.29 -17.78 -6.37
C THR A 180 10.03 -18.49 -5.87
N ILE A 181 8.83 -18.09 -6.31
CA ILE A 181 7.59 -18.85 -6.02
C ILE A 181 7.66 -20.24 -6.65
N MET A 182 8.09 -20.35 -7.91
CA MET A 182 8.23 -21.64 -8.59
C MET A 182 9.28 -22.53 -7.93
N LEU A 183 10.41 -21.96 -7.52
CA LEU A 183 11.46 -22.71 -6.80
C LEU A 183 10.99 -23.25 -5.44
N ASN A 184 10.10 -22.55 -4.72
CA ASN A 184 9.50 -23.11 -3.50
C ASN A 184 8.78 -24.43 -3.80
N TRP A 185 7.97 -24.47 -4.86
CA TRP A 185 7.25 -25.68 -5.27
C TRP A 185 8.16 -26.77 -5.82
N ILE A 186 9.27 -26.40 -6.48
CA ILE A 186 10.30 -27.38 -6.87
C ILE A 186 10.91 -28.03 -5.63
N VAL A 187 11.25 -27.25 -4.59
CA VAL A 187 11.78 -27.80 -3.34
C VAL A 187 10.74 -28.69 -2.64
N VAL A 188 9.47 -28.30 -2.61
CA VAL A 188 8.35 -29.13 -2.13
C VAL A 188 8.24 -30.45 -2.92
N GLY A 189 8.40 -30.40 -4.25
CA GLY A 189 8.40 -31.58 -5.10
C GLY A 189 9.58 -32.51 -4.83
N LEU A 190 10.79 -31.95 -4.69
CA LEU A 190 11.98 -32.70 -4.30
C LEU A 190 11.81 -33.34 -2.92
N ALA A 191 11.25 -32.58 -1.98
CA ALA A 191 10.96 -33.06 -0.65
C ALA A 191 9.96 -34.23 -0.68
N SER A 192 8.90 -34.11 -1.48
CA SER A 192 7.91 -35.16 -1.65
C SER A 192 8.51 -36.42 -2.29
N LEU A 193 9.41 -36.23 -3.27
CA LEU A 193 10.14 -37.31 -3.94
C LEU A 193 11.02 -38.11 -2.95
N PHE A 194 11.76 -37.42 -2.08
CA PHE A 194 12.72 -38.06 -1.17
C PHE A 194 12.12 -38.51 0.17
N PHE A 195 11.00 -37.91 0.60
CA PHE A 195 10.51 -38.08 1.96
C PHE A 195 9.09 -38.67 2.10
N LYS A 196 8.37 -38.93 1.00
CA LYS A 196 7.11 -39.70 1.05
C LYS A 196 7.33 -41.20 0.87
N LYS A 197 6.77 -42.00 1.78
CA LYS A 197 6.90 -43.46 1.82
C LYS A 197 6.59 -44.14 0.46
N GLN A 198 5.56 -43.66 -0.25
CA GLN A 198 5.14 -44.16 -1.56
C GLN A 198 6.14 -43.85 -2.69
N ALA A 199 6.79 -42.69 -2.66
CA ALA A 199 7.76 -42.26 -3.67
C ALA A 199 9.15 -42.88 -3.44
N VAL A 200 9.51 -43.06 -2.17
CA VAL A 200 10.82 -43.56 -1.70
C VAL A 200 11.08 -45.02 -2.11
N GLY A 201 10.04 -45.85 -2.21
CA GLY A 201 10.15 -47.24 -2.70
C GLY A 201 10.76 -47.36 -4.10
N ALA A 202 10.76 -46.28 -4.89
CA ALA A 202 11.33 -46.23 -6.24
C ALA A 202 12.76 -45.64 -6.31
N ILE A 203 13.26 -44.94 -5.29
CA ILE A 203 14.45 -44.07 -5.39
C ILE A 203 15.37 -44.20 -4.15
N PHE A 204 15.94 -45.38 -3.90
CA PHE A 204 17.11 -45.59 -3.00
C PHE A 204 16.89 -45.75 -1.48
N ILE A 205 15.89 -46.51 -1.00
CA ILE A 205 15.91 -46.99 0.40
C ILE A 205 15.58 -48.49 0.46
N SER A 206 16.47 -49.28 1.07
CA SER A 206 16.21 -50.70 1.37
C SER A 206 15.00 -50.83 2.30
N LYS A 207 14.16 -51.86 2.13
CA LYS A 207 12.90 -52.03 2.88
C LYS A 207 13.02 -51.77 4.39
N GLY A 208 14.13 -52.18 5.03
CA GLY A 208 14.36 -51.99 6.48
C GLY A 208 14.57 -50.53 6.93
N LYS A 209 15.15 -49.66 6.09
CA LYS A 209 15.31 -48.23 6.42
C LYS A 209 13.99 -47.47 6.24
N THR A 210 13.13 -47.91 5.32
CA THR A 210 11.80 -47.30 5.11
C THR A 210 10.93 -47.42 6.36
N GLU A 211 10.91 -48.57 7.02
CA GLU A 211 10.11 -48.77 8.23
C GLU A 211 10.66 -48.02 9.45
N THR A 212 11.98 -47.87 9.52
CA THR A 212 12.69 -47.21 10.63
C THR A 212 12.53 -45.69 10.59
N PHE A 213 12.60 -45.10 9.39
CA PHE A 213 12.73 -43.65 9.23
C PHE A 213 11.52 -42.96 8.63
N PHE A 214 10.50 -43.68 8.16
CA PHE A 214 9.32 -43.11 7.51
C PHE A 214 8.05 -43.38 8.31
N ALA A 215 7.18 -42.38 8.39
CA ALA A 215 5.93 -42.48 9.12
C ALA A 215 4.93 -43.35 8.34
N ASP A 216 4.11 -44.09 9.09
CA ASP A 216 3.15 -45.03 8.52
C ASP A 216 1.89 -44.34 7.96
N ASP A 217 1.66 -43.07 8.34
CA ASP A 217 0.62 -42.17 7.81
C ASP A 217 0.97 -41.58 6.43
N GLU A 218 2.00 -42.10 5.76
CA GLU A 218 2.46 -41.80 4.39
C GLU A 218 2.90 -40.35 4.12
N ASN A 219 2.77 -39.46 5.10
CA ASN A 219 2.95 -38.02 4.93
C ASN A 219 4.31 -37.49 5.37
N GLY A 220 5.26 -38.34 5.77
CA GLY A 220 6.59 -37.88 6.16
C GLY A 220 7.51 -38.92 6.80
N THR A 221 8.44 -38.42 7.60
CA THR A 221 9.49 -39.19 8.27
C THR A 221 9.20 -39.43 9.76
N LYS A 222 9.81 -40.43 10.40
CA LYS A 222 9.76 -40.67 11.86
C LYS A 222 10.78 -39.76 12.58
N ALA A 223 10.67 -39.65 13.91
CA ALA A 223 11.64 -38.94 14.74
C ALA A 223 13.06 -39.47 14.49
N LEU A 224 14.03 -38.59 14.23
CA LEU A 224 15.43 -38.96 14.01
C LEU A 224 16.32 -38.42 15.09
N GLY A 225 17.13 -39.31 15.67
CA GLY A 225 18.21 -38.95 16.57
C GLY A 225 17.74 -38.29 17.87
N ILE A 226 18.62 -38.34 18.87
CA ILE A 226 18.48 -37.57 20.09
C ILE A 226 19.56 -36.49 20.06
N ILE A 227 19.18 -35.23 20.27
CA ILE A 227 20.15 -34.14 20.43
C ILE A 227 20.29 -33.91 21.94
N ASP A 228 21.51 -34.05 22.45
CA ASP A 228 21.83 -33.76 23.84
C ASP A 228 21.47 -32.30 24.21
N ASP A 229 20.82 -32.10 25.35
CA ASP A 229 20.33 -30.78 25.79
C ASP A 229 21.47 -29.74 25.93
N LYS A 230 22.68 -30.16 26.33
CA LYS A 230 23.85 -29.26 26.42
C LYS A 230 24.29 -28.82 25.03
N VAL A 231 24.29 -29.74 24.06
CA VAL A 231 24.62 -29.44 22.67
C VAL A 231 23.56 -28.50 22.09
N LYS A 232 22.27 -28.80 22.30
CA LYS A 232 21.15 -27.96 21.89
C LYS A 232 21.26 -26.54 22.45
N LEU A 233 21.56 -26.40 23.74
CA LEU A 233 21.79 -25.10 24.39
C LEU A 233 22.97 -24.36 23.76
N GLY A 234 24.07 -25.04 23.47
CA GLY A 234 25.23 -24.47 22.78
C GLY A 234 24.88 -23.88 21.42
N PHE A 235 24.08 -24.59 20.62
CA PHE A 235 23.57 -24.06 19.35
C PHE A 235 22.61 -22.88 19.55
N VAL A 236 21.74 -22.87 20.56
CA VAL A 236 20.86 -21.73 20.84
C VAL A 236 21.66 -20.47 21.18
N ILE A 237 22.64 -20.58 22.08
CA ILE A 237 23.53 -19.46 22.44
C ILE A 237 24.32 -19.00 21.22
N GLY A 238 24.93 -19.94 20.49
CA GLY A 238 25.66 -19.66 19.26
C GLY A 238 24.80 -18.98 18.19
N GLY A 239 23.54 -19.37 18.05
CA GLY A 239 22.58 -18.78 17.13
C GLY A 239 22.23 -17.35 17.46
N ILE A 240 21.99 -17.03 18.74
CA ILE A 240 21.72 -15.66 19.19
C ILE A 240 22.94 -14.76 18.97
N VAL A 241 24.13 -15.24 19.34
CA VAL A 241 25.39 -14.51 19.14
C VAL A 241 25.65 -14.27 17.65
N ALA A 242 25.49 -15.31 16.81
CA ALA A 242 25.65 -15.21 15.37
C ALA A 242 24.64 -14.23 14.74
N LEU A 243 23.39 -14.22 15.22
CA LEU A 243 22.36 -13.29 14.76
C LEU A 243 22.77 -11.84 15.07
N ILE A 244 23.14 -11.54 16.32
CA ILE A 244 23.55 -10.19 16.74
C ILE A 244 24.79 -9.73 15.97
N LEU A 245 25.77 -10.62 15.79
CA LEU A 245 26.99 -10.35 15.05
C LEU A 245 26.69 -10.06 13.57
N LEU A 246 25.85 -10.87 12.92
CA LEU A 246 25.46 -10.64 11.53
C LEU A 246 24.65 -9.36 11.34
N VAL A 247 23.72 -9.04 12.25
CA VAL A 247 23.01 -7.75 12.24
C VAL A 247 23.99 -6.59 12.30
N THR A 248 25.01 -6.69 13.17
CA THR A 248 26.05 -5.67 13.33
C THR A 248 26.88 -5.53 12.05
N ILE A 249 27.40 -6.64 11.50
CA ILE A 249 28.18 -6.65 10.26
C ILE A 249 27.38 -6.09 9.09
N ILE A 250 26.15 -6.56 8.89
CA ILE A 250 25.28 -6.12 7.79
C ILE A 250 24.95 -4.62 7.94
N THR A 251 24.76 -4.15 9.17
CA THR A 251 24.56 -2.71 9.45
C THR A 251 25.79 -1.90 9.06
N ILE A 252 26.98 -2.38 9.42
CA ILE A 252 28.25 -1.73 9.06
C ILE A 252 28.43 -1.70 7.55
N ILE A 253 28.24 -2.83 6.87
CA ILE A 253 28.33 -2.93 5.40
C ILE A 253 27.39 -1.93 4.75
N PHE A 254 26.11 -1.90 5.14
CA PHE A 254 25.16 -1.02 4.48
C PHE A 254 25.41 0.47 4.75
N ASN A 255 25.91 0.85 5.94
CA ASN A 255 26.01 2.26 6.31
C ASN A 255 27.38 2.86 6.05
N PHE A 256 28.46 2.06 6.09
CA PHE A 256 29.83 2.56 6.08
C PHE A 256 30.71 2.01 4.96
N THR A 257 30.23 1.08 4.11
CA THR A 257 31.07 0.51 3.02
C THR A 257 30.55 0.82 1.62
N THR A 258 31.48 0.81 0.65
CA THR A 258 31.19 1.02 -0.77
C THR A 258 30.33 -0.12 -1.34
N LEU A 259 30.51 -1.35 -0.88
CA LEU A 259 29.69 -2.50 -1.28
C LEU A 259 28.21 -2.28 -0.92
N GLY A 260 27.94 -1.87 0.32
CA GLY A 260 26.59 -1.59 0.76
C GLY A 260 25.93 -0.44 0.00
N TYR A 261 26.71 0.60 -0.34
CA TYR A 261 26.25 1.70 -1.18
C TYR A 261 25.92 1.24 -2.61
N LYS A 262 26.77 0.41 -3.22
CA LYS A 262 26.56 -0.18 -4.55
C LYS A 262 25.28 -1.02 -4.62
N ILE A 263 25.05 -1.88 -3.63
CA ILE A 263 23.84 -2.72 -3.52
C ILE A 263 22.59 -1.85 -3.38
N LYS A 264 22.61 -0.83 -2.50
CA LYS A 264 21.50 0.12 -2.34
C LYS A 264 21.18 0.86 -3.64
N MET A 265 22.20 1.36 -4.33
CA MET A 265 22.02 2.13 -5.58
C MET A 265 21.46 1.27 -6.71
N GLN A 266 21.94 0.03 -6.86
CA GLN A 266 21.37 -0.94 -7.78
C GLN A 266 19.89 -1.18 -7.49
N GLY A 267 19.56 -1.30 -6.20
CA GLY A 267 18.19 -1.40 -5.72
C GLY A 267 17.34 -0.21 -6.11
N ILE A 268 17.87 1.03 -6.12
CA ILE A 268 17.12 2.24 -6.49
C ILE A 268 16.90 2.34 -8.00
N SER A 269 17.96 2.14 -8.80
CA SER A 269 17.91 2.23 -10.26
C SER A 269 19.04 1.41 -10.88
N LYS A 270 18.67 0.50 -11.78
CA LYS A 270 19.65 -0.29 -12.54
C LYS A 270 20.58 0.60 -13.37
N THR A 271 20.06 1.70 -13.92
CA THR A 271 20.85 2.67 -14.70
C THR A 271 21.90 3.37 -13.83
N ASN A 272 21.54 3.74 -12.60
CA ASN A 272 22.45 4.38 -11.66
C ASN A 272 23.53 3.41 -11.18
N GLY A 273 23.18 2.14 -10.94
CA GLY A 273 24.14 1.09 -10.59
C GLY A 273 25.20 0.86 -11.67
N LYS A 274 24.81 0.85 -12.96
CA LYS A 274 25.74 0.74 -14.09
C LYS A 274 26.70 1.93 -14.18
N TYR A 275 26.21 3.14 -13.94
CA TYR A 275 27.04 4.34 -13.90
C TYR A 275 28.12 4.27 -12.81
N MET A 276 27.85 3.58 -11.70
CA MET A 276 28.80 3.38 -10.59
C MET A 276 29.72 2.15 -10.75
N GLY A 277 29.75 1.52 -11.93
CA GLY A 277 30.60 0.37 -12.21
C GLY A 277 30.20 -0.91 -11.47
N VAL A 278 28.93 -1.04 -11.07
CA VAL A 278 28.43 -2.27 -10.43
C VAL A 278 28.15 -3.33 -11.49
N ASN A 279 28.70 -4.53 -11.31
CA ASN A 279 28.30 -5.69 -12.10
C ASN A 279 26.89 -6.14 -11.67
N ASP A 280 25.86 -5.64 -12.38
CA ASP A 280 24.44 -5.89 -12.08
C ASP A 280 24.13 -7.41 -12.00
N ARG A 281 24.72 -8.19 -12.90
CA ARG A 281 24.46 -9.64 -13.00
C ARG A 281 25.03 -10.38 -11.79
N LEU A 282 26.32 -10.21 -11.52
CA LEU A 282 26.99 -10.86 -10.41
C LEU A 282 26.38 -10.45 -9.07
N THR A 283 26.11 -9.16 -8.90
CA THR A 283 25.53 -8.63 -7.65
C THR A 283 24.12 -9.21 -7.42
N THR A 284 23.31 -9.35 -8.47
CA THR A 284 21.97 -9.97 -8.36
C THR A 284 22.05 -11.42 -7.89
N VAL A 285 22.97 -12.21 -8.46
CA VAL A 285 23.16 -13.62 -8.09
C VAL A 285 23.67 -13.76 -6.66
N VAL A 286 24.73 -13.01 -6.30
CA VAL A 286 25.35 -13.08 -4.97
C VAL A 286 24.40 -12.60 -3.88
N VAL A 287 23.65 -11.51 -4.09
CA VAL A 287 22.68 -11.03 -3.11
C VAL A 287 21.58 -12.07 -2.87
N MET A 288 21.05 -12.69 -3.93
CA MET A 288 20.08 -13.76 -3.74
C MET A 288 20.70 -14.96 -3.03
N GLY A 289 21.91 -15.37 -3.41
CA GLY A 289 22.63 -16.43 -2.71
C GLY A 289 22.79 -16.16 -1.22
N VAL A 290 23.26 -14.96 -0.84
CA VAL A 290 23.41 -14.57 0.58
C VAL A 290 22.06 -14.53 1.31
N SER A 291 20.99 -14.07 0.64
CA SER A 291 19.63 -14.16 1.18
C SER A 291 19.24 -15.62 1.46
N GLY A 292 19.50 -16.52 0.50
CA GLY A 292 19.29 -17.96 0.66
C GLY A 292 20.13 -18.59 1.76
N ALA A 293 21.41 -18.21 1.89
CA ALA A 293 22.29 -18.68 2.96
C ALA A 293 21.71 -18.41 4.35
N LEU A 294 21.20 -17.18 4.59
CA LEU A 294 20.57 -16.81 5.85
C LEU A 294 19.24 -17.55 6.07
N ALA A 295 18.46 -17.77 5.01
CA ALA A 295 17.28 -18.62 5.06
C ALA A 295 17.64 -20.07 5.43
N GLY A 296 18.77 -20.58 4.94
CA GLY A 296 19.30 -21.90 5.30
C GLY A 296 19.61 -22.04 6.79
N VAL A 297 20.19 -21.00 7.41
CA VAL A 297 20.39 -20.96 8.88
C VAL A 297 19.05 -21.02 9.59
N ALA A 298 18.07 -20.20 9.20
CA ALA A 298 16.74 -20.20 9.79
C ALA A 298 16.04 -21.57 9.64
N GLY A 299 16.19 -22.21 8.48
CA GLY A 299 15.68 -23.54 8.19
C GLY A 299 16.31 -24.62 9.07
N PHE A 300 17.62 -24.55 9.31
CA PHE A 300 18.32 -25.46 10.22
C PHE A 300 17.77 -25.37 11.66
N TYR A 301 17.61 -24.17 12.21
CA TYR A 301 17.04 -24.01 13.55
C TYR A 301 15.59 -24.51 13.64
N TRP A 302 14.81 -24.35 12.58
CA TRP A 302 13.43 -24.86 12.52
C TRP A 302 13.38 -26.39 12.44
N TYR A 303 13.99 -26.97 11.41
CA TYR A 303 13.85 -28.39 11.07
C TYR A 303 14.74 -29.33 11.90
N VAL A 304 15.88 -28.86 12.40
CA VAL A 304 16.85 -29.72 13.12
C VAL A 304 16.78 -29.53 14.63
N LEU A 305 16.67 -28.29 15.12
CA LEU A 305 16.80 -28.00 16.55
C LEU A 305 15.46 -27.81 17.27
N LYS A 306 14.47 -27.19 16.61
CA LYS A 306 13.17 -26.93 17.22
C LYS A 306 12.22 -28.12 17.09
N GLU A 307 12.01 -28.65 15.88
CA GLU A 307 11.18 -29.84 15.69
C GLU A 307 12.03 -31.12 15.77
N THR A 308 11.95 -31.82 16.90
CA THR A 308 12.66 -33.11 17.08
C THR A 308 11.84 -34.34 16.61
N ALA A 309 10.59 -34.18 16.16
CA ALA A 309 9.79 -35.20 15.48
C ALA A 309 8.44 -34.64 14.94
N PRO A 310 7.98 -34.94 13.71
CA PRO A 310 8.71 -35.31 12.50
C PRO A 310 8.86 -34.14 11.51
N VAL A 311 10.09 -34.02 11.01
CA VAL A 311 10.69 -32.95 10.20
C VAL A 311 9.94 -32.66 8.87
N PHE A 312 9.05 -33.55 8.43
CA PHE A 312 8.38 -33.45 7.13
C PHE A 312 6.99 -34.11 7.14
N ARG A 313 6.16 -33.94 8.18
CA ARG A 313 4.82 -34.55 8.22
C ARG A 313 3.82 -34.01 7.19
N SER A 314 4.14 -32.92 6.52
CA SER A 314 3.31 -32.28 5.51
C SER A 314 4.21 -31.62 4.47
N VAL A 315 4.80 -32.46 3.62
CA VAL A 315 5.75 -32.04 2.58
C VAL A 315 5.07 -31.29 1.44
N ASP A 316 3.75 -31.30 1.39
CA ASP A 316 2.93 -30.83 0.28
C ASP A 316 2.84 -29.31 0.14
N THR A 317 3.34 -28.56 1.14
CA THR A 317 3.25 -27.10 1.13
C THR A 317 4.55 -26.43 1.52
N PRO A 318 4.86 -25.25 0.95
CA PRO A 318 6.00 -24.46 1.40
C PRO A 318 5.85 -24.04 2.87
N LEU A 319 6.96 -23.99 3.59
CA LEU A 319 7.00 -23.58 4.99
C LEU A 319 6.45 -22.16 5.21
N ALA A 320 5.35 -22.04 5.95
CA ALA A 320 4.67 -20.76 6.19
C ALA A 320 5.56 -19.70 6.86
N LEU A 321 6.43 -20.10 7.79
CA LEU A 321 7.35 -19.20 8.52
C LEU A 321 8.29 -18.41 7.59
N GLY A 322 8.63 -18.98 6.43
CA GLY A 322 9.43 -18.28 5.43
C GLY A 322 8.70 -17.07 4.85
N PHE A 323 7.37 -17.13 4.72
CA PHE A 323 6.57 -16.00 4.24
C PHE A 323 6.43 -14.90 5.30
N GLU A 324 6.36 -15.27 6.58
CA GLU A 324 6.31 -14.32 7.70
C GLU A 324 7.50 -13.36 7.73
N SER A 325 8.67 -13.83 7.27
CA SER A 325 9.89 -13.03 7.18
C SER A 325 9.75 -11.76 6.32
N ILE A 326 8.84 -11.78 5.32
CA ILE A 326 8.56 -10.64 4.46
C ILE A 326 7.95 -9.51 5.30
N ALA A 327 6.97 -9.83 6.12
CA ALA A 327 6.28 -8.86 6.95
C ALA A 327 7.18 -8.35 8.10
N ILE A 328 8.05 -9.20 8.65
CA ILE A 328 9.10 -8.83 9.61
C ILE A 328 10.06 -7.79 9.02
N SER A 329 10.52 -8.03 7.79
CA SER A 329 11.44 -7.14 7.07
C SER A 329 10.79 -5.82 6.68
N LEU A 330 9.54 -5.85 6.18
CA LEU A 330 8.78 -4.65 5.84
C LEU A 330 8.48 -3.78 7.07
N LEU A 331 8.10 -4.39 8.19
CA LEU A 331 7.86 -3.69 9.45
C LEU A 331 9.15 -3.05 10.01
N ALA A 332 10.29 -3.73 9.81
CA ALA A 332 11.62 -3.20 10.12
C ALA A 332 12.11 -2.18 9.09
N LEU A 333 11.34 -1.93 8.02
CA LEU A 333 11.71 -1.06 6.90
C LEU A 333 13.09 -1.45 6.33
N ASN A 334 13.32 -2.78 6.23
CA ASN A 334 14.56 -3.41 5.79
C ASN A 334 15.81 -3.02 6.60
N ALA A 335 15.66 -2.39 7.78
CA ALA A 335 16.78 -2.02 8.62
C ALA A 335 17.27 -3.25 9.42
N PRO A 336 18.55 -3.66 9.33
CA PRO A 336 19.03 -4.87 10.00
C PRO A 336 18.81 -4.84 11.52
N VAL A 337 19.07 -3.69 12.16
CA VAL A 337 18.78 -3.50 13.60
C VAL A 337 17.28 -3.55 13.88
N GLY A 338 16.44 -3.02 12.98
CA GLY A 338 14.99 -3.09 13.09
C GLY A 338 14.46 -4.52 13.10
N ILE A 339 15.14 -5.44 12.39
CA ILE A 339 14.76 -6.85 12.30
C ILE A 339 14.85 -7.52 13.67
N LEU A 340 15.83 -7.19 14.51
CA LEU A 340 15.88 -7.75 15.87
C LEU A 340 14.59 -7.44 16.65
N PHE A 341 14.12 -6.19 16.58
CA PHE A 341 12.91 -5.78 17.30
C PHE A 341 11.64 -6.35 16.67
N THR A 342 11.55 -6.41 15.35
CA THR A 342 10.36 -6.98 14.69
C THR A 342 10.31 -8.50 14.80
N SER A 343 11.44 -9.20 14.73
CA SER A 343 11.50 -10.64 14.98
C SER A 343 11.15 -10.97 16.43
N LEU A 344 11.55 -10.13 17.40
CA LEU A 344 11.10 -10.26 18.79
C LEU A 344 9.57 -10.11 18.91
N PHE A 345 9.01 -9.09 18.27
CA PHE A 345 7.55 -8.88 18.23
C PHE A 345 6.81 -10.08 17.62
N TYR A 346 7.29 -10.63 16.50
CA TYR A 346 6.70 -11.82 15.88
C TYR A 346 6.84 -13.06 16.75
N THR A 347 7.98 -13.21 17.43
CA THR A 347 8.22 -14.30 18.37
C THR A 347 7.19 -14.29 19.49
N ILE A 348 6.85 -13.11 20.03
CA ILE A 348 5.82 -12.96 21.06
C ILE A 348 4.47 -13.45 20.52
N ILE A 349 4.05 -13.01 19.34
CA ILE A 349 2.78 -13.40 18.72
C ILE A 349 2.73 -14.92 18.47
N TYR A 350 3.75 -15.48 17.81
CA TYR A 350 3.78 -16.90 17.46
C TYR A 350 3.85 -17.81 18.68
N SER A 351 4.63 -17.43 19.69
CA SER A 351 4.71 -18.16 20.95
C SER A 351 3.40 -18.10 21.74
N SER A 352 2.63 -17.00 21.58
CA SER A 352 1.33 -16.82 22.24
C SER A 352 0.23 -17.71 21.66
N LYS A 353 0.36 -18.18 20.40
CA LYS A 353 -0.69 -19.00 19.74
C LYS A 353 -1.09 -20.20 20.60
N LEU A 354 -0.12 -20.89 21.21
CA LEU A 354 -0.37 -22.04 22.09
C LEU A 354 -1.16 -21.68 23.36
N TYR A 355 -1.00 -20.47 23.89
CA TYR A 355 -1.67 -20.01 25.11
C TYR A 355 -3.04 -19.40 24.84
N LEU A 356 -3.22 -18.80 23.66
CA LEU A 356 -4.48 -18.21 23.21
C LEU A 356 -5.53 -19.28 22.87
N THR A 357 -5.10 -20.47 22.44
CA THR A 357 -5.99 -21.60 22.14
C THR A 357 -6.37 -22.42 23.38
N ARG A 358 -5.76 -22.12 24.54
CA ARG A 358 -6.05 -22.77 25.82
C ARG A 358 -7.04 -21.95 26.66
N GLY A 359 -7.65 -22.59 27.66
CA GLY A 359 -8.60 -21.94 28.55
C GLY A 359 -7.99 -20.75 29.31
N PRO A 360 -8.78 -19.70 29.62
CA PRO A 360 -10.23 -19.57 29.41
C PRO A 360 -10.64 -19.01 28.04
N LEU A 361 -9.69 -18.63 27.17
CA LEU A 361 -9.97 -17.97 25.89
C LEU A 361 -10.52 -18.91 24.82
N TYR A 362 -10.00 -20.14 24.75
CA TYR A 362 -10.40 -21.18 23.78
C TYR A 362 -10.56 -20.66 22.34
N LEU A 363 -9.70 -19.72 21.92
CA LEU A 363 -9.73 -19.21 20.55
C LEU A 363 -9.42 -20.36 19.58
N SER A 364 -10.15 -20.46 18.48
CA SER A 364 -9.80 -21.45 17.46
C SER A 364 -8.46 -21.07 16.82
N GLU A 365 -7.73 -22.07 16.32
CA GLU A 365 -6.48 -21.81 15.61
C GLU A 365 -6.67 -20.91 14.39
N ASP A 366 -7.84 -20.99 13.76
CA ASP A 366 -8.22 -20.16 12.63
C ASP A 366 -8.38 -18.69 13.06
N ASP A 367 -9.01 -18.43 14.20
CA ASP A 367 -9.21 -17.06 14.71
C ASP A 367 -7.86 -16.40 15.04
N VAL A 368 -6.95 -17.14 15.68
CA VAL A 368 -5.59 -16.65 15.95
C VAL A 368 -4.86 -16.37 14.64
N SER A 369 -5.00 -17.24 13.63
CA SER A 369 -4.36 -17.08 12.32
C SER A 369 -4.92 -15.91 11.51
N VAL A 370 -6.22 -15.63 11.62
CA VAL A 370 -6.84 -14.43 11.01
C VAL A 370 -6.36 -13.17 11.73
N ALA A 371 -6.28 -13.20 13.06
CA ALA A 371 -5.80 -12.07 13.84
C ALA A 371 -4.33 -11.75 13.53
N THR A 372 -3.47 -12.77 13.45
CA THR A 372 -2.09 -12.56 12.98
C THR A 372 -2.10 -12.01 11.56
N ALA A 373 -2.81 -12.61 10.61
CA ALA A 373 -2.89 -12.11 9.23
C ALA A 373 -3.32 -10.64 9.10
N LEU A 374 -4.27 -10.17 9.93
CA LEU A 374 -4.67 -8.76 9.97
C LEU A 374 -3.54 -7.85 10.46
N ILE A 375 -2.82 -8.27 11.50
CA ILE A 375 -1.62 -7.56 11.99
C ILE A 375 -0.53 -7.54 10.91
N LEU A 376 -0.30 -8.66 10.22
CA LEU A 376 0.68 -8.78 9.13
C LEU A 376 0.33 -7.86 7.96
N TYR A 377 -0.94 -7.86 7.55
CA TYR A 377 -1.41 -7.04 6.44
C TYR A 377 -1.22 -5.55 6.73
N LEU A 378 -1.57 -5.11 7.94
CA LEU A 378 -1.37 -3.73 8.40
C LEU A 378 0.12 -3.39 8.51
N ALA A 379 0.95 -4.31 9.01
CA ALA A 379 2.40 -4.16 9.07
C ALA A 379 3.04 -4.01 7.68
N ALA A 380 2.55 -4.75 6.68
CA ALA A 380 3.03 -4.65 5.30
C ALA A 380 2.73 -3.27 4.67
N ILE A 381 1.62 -2.63 5.07
CA ILE A 381 1.28 -1.27 4.65
C ILE A 381 1.75 -0.20 5.66
N SER A 382 2.65 -0.54 6.60
CA SER A 382 3.21 0.39 7.59
C SER A 382 3.78 1.66 6.95
N GLN A 383 4.31 1.54 5.74
CA GLN A 383 4.81 2.66 4.94
C GLN A 383 3.76 3.75 4.67
N LEU A 384 2.47 3.41 4.53
CA LEU A 384 1.39 4.39 4.33
C LEU A 384 1.21 5.29 5.57
N PHE A 385 1.53 4.77 6.76
CA PHE A 385 1.45 5.53 8.01
C PHE A 385 2.59 6.55 8.16
N MET A 386 3.62 6.55 7.29
CA MET A 386 4.69 7.54 7.38
C MET A 386 4.22 8.98 7.16
N THR A 387 3.21 9.19 6.32
CA THR A 387 2.60 10.52 6.07
C THR A 387 1.51 10.85 7.07
N PHE A 388 0.98 9.83 7.77
CA PHE A 388 -0.11 9.97 8.69
C PHE A 388 0.37 10.67 9.96
N LYS A 389 -0.19 11.86 10.22
CA LYS A 389 0.06 12.63 11.43
C LYS A 389 -1.23 12.62 12.26
N PRO A 390 -1.56 11.52 12.95
CA PRO A 390 -2.87 11.33 13.56
C PRO A 390 -3.23 12.50 14.47
N TYR A 391 -2.33 12.90 15.37
CA TYR A 391 -2.56 14.05 16.26
C TYR A 391 -2.86 15.37 15.51
N LYS A 392 -2.09 15.70 14.46
CA LYS A 392 -2.33 16.95 13.70
C LYS A 392 -3.59 16.83 12.84
N PHE A 393 -3.88 15.64 12.32
CA PHE A 393 -5.05 15.36 11.51
C PHE A 393 -6.32 15.44 12.36
N THR A 394 -6.40 14.72 13.48
CA THR A 394 -7.56 14.72 14.38
C THR A 394 -7.81 16.10 14.95
N LYS A 395 -6.76 16.80 15.42
CA LYS A 395 -6.87 18.16 15.93
C LYS A 395 -7.37 19.14 14.88
N ARG A 396 -6.86 19.07 13.64
CA ARG A 396 -7.32 19.93 12.54
C ARG A 396 -8.73 19.60 12.09
N ALA A 397 -9.05 18.31 11.93
CA ALA A 397 -10.37 17.85 11.53
C ALA A 397 -11.44 18.29 12.53
N PHE A 398 -11.16 18.14 13.83
CA PHE A 398 -12.03 18.64 14.89
C PHE A 398 -12.18 20.17 14.83
N ALA A 399 -11.06 20.90 14.73
CA ALA A 399 -11.07 22.35 14.62
C ALA A 399 -11.89 22.86 13.42
N THR A 400 -11.79 22.19 12.26
CA THR A 400 -12.61 22.53 11.09
C THR A 400 -14.08 22.19 11.28
N MET A 401 -14.40 21.05 11.90
CA MET A 401 -15.79 20.57 12.00
C MET A 401 -16.64 21.41 12.97
N VAL A 402 -16.00 21.99 14.00
CA VAL A 402 -16.64 22.88 14.98
C VAL A 402 -16.83 24.31 14.44
N HIS A 403 -16.12 24.69 13.38
CA HIS A 403 -16.16 26.04 12.81
C HIS A 403 -17.52 26.33 12.15
N SER A 404 -18.15 27.47 12.47
CA SER A 404 -19.49 27.82 11.96
C SER A 404 -19.55 27.92 10.43
N GLU A 405 -18.47 28.36 9.80
CA GLU A 405 -18.38 28.48 8.34
C GLU A 405 -18.20 27.13 7.61
N PHE A 406 -17.88 26.04 8.32
CA PHE A 406 -17.55 24.76 7.70
C PHE A 406 -18.70 24.13 6.93
N ILE A 407 -19.89 24.04 7.54
CA ILE A 407 -21.06 23.39 6.92
C ILE A 407 -21.50 24.12 5.64
N PRO A 408 -21.68 25.47 5.64
CA PRO A 408 -22.00 26.20 4.41
C PRO A 408 -20.94 26.03 3.32
N THR A 409 -19.66 26.12 3.69
CA THR A 409 -18.52 25.96 2.76
C THR A 409 -18.50 24.56 2.14
N MET A 410 -18.77 23.52 2.93
CA MET A 410 -18.87 22.14 2.46
C MET A 410 -20.03 21.93 1.50
N LYS A 411 -21.20 22.51 1.78
CA LYS A 411 -22.36 22.44 0.88
C LYS A 411 -22.09 23.17 -0.44
N LEU A 412 -21.45 24.34 -0.41
CA LEU A 412 -21.03 25.07 -1.60
C LEU A 412 -20.03 24.28 -2.44
N HIS A 413 -19.04 23.63 -1.80
CA HIS A 413 -18.10 22.73 -2.47
C HIS A 413 -18.82 21.60 -3.23
N MET A 414 -19.78 20.95 -2.58
CA MET A 414 -20.57 19.89 -3.20
C MET A 414 -21.41 20.41 -4.38
N LEU A 415 -22.02 21.59 -4.25
CA LEU A 415 -22.86 22.19 -5.30
C LEU A 415 -22.04 22.64 -6.52
N GLU A 416 -20.89 23.29 -6.33
CA GLU A 416 -20.00 23.67 -7.44
C GLU A 416 -19.42 22.43 -8.14
N SER A 417 -19.09 21.39 -7.38
CA SER A 417 -18.67 20.10 -7.95
C SER A 417 -19.79 19.44 -8.75
N LYS A 418 -21.04 19.50 -8.28
CA LYS A 418 -22.21 19.01 -9.02
C LYS A 418 -22.46 19.82 -10.29
N LYS A 419 -22.31 21.16 -10.25
CA LYS A 419 -22.42 22.04 -11.42
C LYS A 419 -21.43 21.64 -12.50
N ALA A 420 -20.14 21.53 -12.17
CA ALA A 420 -19.07 21.12 -13.10
C ALA A 420 -19.34 19.72 -13.71
N ARG A 421 -19.79 18.76 -12.90
CA ARG A 421 -20.15 17.42 -13.40
C ARG A 421 -21.35 17.46 -14.34
N SER A 422 -22.37 18.27 -14.03
CA SER A 422 -23.57 18.44 -14.86
C SER A 422 -23.21 19.03 -16.22
N ILE A 423 -22.42 20.11 -16.26
CA ILE A 423 -21.96 20.74 -17.49
C ILE A 423 -21.19 19.73 -18.36
N ALA A 424 -20.19 19.05 -17.79
CA ALA A 424 -19.42 18.06 -18.54
C ALA A 424 -20.27 16.88 -19.05
N SER A 425 -21.29 16.47 -18.29
CA SER A 425 -22.21 15.42 -18.75
C SER A 425 -23.10 15.87 -19.91
N TYR A 426 -23.53 17.13 -19.91
CA TYR A 426 -24.26 17.74 -21.01
C TYR A 426 -23.36 17.88 -22.24
N SER A 427 -22.15 18.42 -22.10
CA SER A 427 -21.18 18.53 -23.20
C SER A 427 -20.85 17.16 -23.82
N MET A 428 -20.73 16.11 -23.01
CA MET A 428 -20.59 14.73 -23.52
C MET A 428 -21.83 14.24 -24.26
N ALA A 429 -23.04 14.60 -23.80
CA ALA A 429 -24.27 14.25 -24.50
C ALA A 429 -24.37 14.97 -25.86
N VAL A 430 -24.05 16.26 -25.91
CA VAL A 430 -23.96 17.05 -27.15
C VAL A 430 -22.95 16.42 -28.11
N HIS A 431 -21.73 16.16 -27.64
CA HIS A 431 -20.68 15.54 -28.45
C HIS A 431 -21.12 14.17 -28.99
N ASN A 432 -21.69 13.30 -28.16
CA ASN A 432 -22.17 11.98 -28.61
C ASN A 432 -23.26 12.08 -29.69
N ILE A 433 -24.12 13.09 -29.62
CA ILE A 433 -25.15 13.35 -30.62
C ILE A 433 -24.51 13.90 -31.90
N LYS A 434 -23.58 14.88 -31.79
CA LYS A 434 -22.78 15.42 -32.89
C LYS A 434 -22.05 14.32 -33.68
N MET A 435 -21.56 13.30 -32.99
CA MET A 435 -20.85 12.17 -33.59
C MET A 435 -21.75 11.20 -34.36
N LYS A 436 -23.03 11.07 -33.96
CA LYS A 436 -23.97 10.06 -34.49
C LYS A 436 -24.97 10.61 -35.50
N ILE A 437 -25.17 11.92 -35.52
CA ILE A 437 -26.21 12.52 -36.36
C ILE A 437 -25.92 12.31 -37.84
N ASP A 438 -26.93 11.87 -38.57
CA ASP A 438 -26.98 11.68 -40.01
C ASP A 438 -28.36 12.10 -40.54
N GLN A 439 -28.50 12.17 -41.87
CA GLN A 439 -29.77 12.53 -42.53
C GLN A 439 -30.97 11.65 -42.13
N ASN A 440 -30.74 10.40 -41.73
CA ASN A 440 -31.80 9.44 -41.43
C ASN A 440 -32.30 9.55 -39.98
N ASN A 441 -31.48 10.04 -39.05
CA ASN A 441 -31.75 10.06 -37.62
C ASN A 441 -31.81 11.48 -37.01
N GLU A 442 -31.69 12.52 -37.85
CA GLU A 442 -31.57 13.93 -37.46
C GLU A 442 -32.70 14.36 -36.51
N THR A 443 -33.95 14.17 -36.89
CA THR A 443 -35.13 14.63 -36.13
C THR A 443 -35.23 13.96 -34.76
N GLN A 444 -35.01 12.65 -34.69
CA GLN A 444 -35.05 11.89 -33.44
C GLN A 444 -33.94 12.34 -32.47
N LEU A 445 -32.72 12.47 -32.96
CA LEU A 445 -31.58 12.86 -32.15
C LEU A 445 -31.68 14.32 -31.68
N LEU A 446 -32.18 15.22 -32.54
CA LEU A 446 -32.39 16.62 -32.19
C LEU A 446 -33.46 16.79 -31.11
N ASN A 447 -34.60 16.09 -31.23
CA ASN A 447 -35.63 16.08 -30.18
C ASN A 447 -35.10 15.52 -28.85
N SER A 448 -34.28 14.47 -28.92
CA SER A 448 -33.62 13.90 -27.73
C SER A 448 -32.64 14.90 -27.07
N LEU A 449 -31.98 15.73 -27.87
CA LEU A 449 -31.07 16.77 -27.41
C LEU A 449 -31.84 17.90 -26.73
N MET A 450 -32.95 18.36 -27.32
CA MET A 450 -33.82 19.39 -26.73
C MET A 450 -34.36 18.95 -25.37
N ALA A 451 -34.88 17.72 -25.26
CA ALA A 451 -35.37 17.18 -24.00
C ALA A 451 -34.26 17.08 -22.93
N LYS A 452 -33.04 16.66 -23.33
CA LYS A 452 -31.87 16.66 -22.43
C LYS A 452 -31.49 18.07 -22.01
N ASN A 453 -31.52 19.04 -22.93
CA ASN A 453 -31.20 20.44 -22.65
C ASN A 453 -32.14 21.01 -21.58
N GLN A 454 -33.45 20.85 -21.74
CA GLN A 454 -34.45 21.28 -20.75
C GLN A 454 -34.23 20.65 -19.37
N LYS A 455 -33.96 19.33 -19.32
CA LYS A 455 -33.68 18.64 -18.06
C LYS A 455 -32.40 19.15 -17.38
N HIS A 456 -31.35 19.41 -18.15
CA HIS A 456 -30.10 19.97 -17.63
C HIS A 456 -30.28 21.40 -17.12
N ALA A 457 -31.03 22.23 -17.83
CA ALA A 457 -31.38 23.58 -17.42
C ALA A 457 -32.09 23.60 -16.06
N MET A 458 -33.11 22.77 -15.89
CA MET A 458 -33.83 22.64 -14.61
C MET A 458 -32.92 22.19 -13.47
N ASN A 459 -31.98 21.27 -13.74
CA ASN A 459 -31.02 20.82 -12.72
C ASN A 459 -30.00 21.89 -12.35
N LEU A 460 -29.50 22.65 -13.34
CA LEU A 460 -28.58 23.77 -13.13
C LEU A 460 -29.27 24.88 -12.32
N HIS A 461 -30.50 25.23 -12.67
CA HIS A 461 -31.33 26.16 -11.93
C HIS A 461 -31.48 25.75 -10.46
N LYS A 462 -31.84 24.49 -10.17
CA LYS A 462 -31.92 23.96 -8.80
C LYS A 462 -30.59 24.07 -8.05
N ILE A 463 -29.47 23.84 -8.72
CA ILE A 463 -28.13 23.96 -8.11
C ILE A 463 -27.83 25.42 -7.76
N GLU A 464 -28.20 26.38 -8.61
CA GLU A 464 -27.94 27.80 -8.37
C GLU A 464 -28.81 28.39 -7.27
N VAL A 465 -30.09 28.04 -7.22
CA VAL A 465 -30.98 28.40 -6.12
C VAL A 465 -30.42 27.91 -4.78
N LEU A 466 -29.99 26.64 -4.72
CA LEU A 466 -29.33 26.10 -3.53
C LEU A 466 -28.00 26.81 -3.24
N LYS A 467 -27.22 27.16 -4.26
CA LYS A 467 -25.95 27.86 -4.09
C LYS A 467 -26.16 29.22 -3.46
N LYS A 468 -27.13 30.02 -3.95
CA LYS A 468 -27.47 31.35 -3.39
C LYS A 468 -27.84 31.24 -1.91
N PHE A 469 -28.70 30.27 -1.56
CA PHE A 469 -29.07 30.01 -0.16
C PHE A 469 -27.87 29.67 0.73
N TRP A 470 -26.96 28.80 0.28
CA TRP A 470 -25.79 28.44 1.07
C TRP A 470 -24.72 29.54 1.11
N LEU A 471 -24.67 30.44 0.12
CA LEU A 471 -23.83 31.64 0.15
C LEU A 471 -24.31 32.61 1.22
N GLU A 472 -25.62 32.86 1.28
CA GLU A 472 -26.21 33.72 2.31
C GLU A 472 -26.01 33.16 3.72
N LYS A 473 -26.17 31.83 3.90
CA LYS A 473 -25.79 31.14 5.15
C LYS A 473 -24.32 31.34 5.50
N LEU A 474 -23.42 31.31 4.51
CA LEU A 474 -21.99 31.51 4.73
C LEU A 474 -21.70 32.95 5.17
N GLU A 475 -22.34 33.95 4.57
CA GLU A 475 -22.18 35.36 4.95
C GLU A 475 -22.66 35.62 6.38
N LEU A 476 -23.83 35.08 6.74
CA LEU A 476 -24.32 35.15 8.12
C LEU A 476 -23.37 34.44 9.11
N ALA A 477 -22.80 33.30 8.73
CA ALA A 477 -21.83 32.60 9.56
C ALA A 477 -20.53 33.40 9.76
N LYS A 478 -20.05 34.09 8.71
CA LYS A 478 -18.90 35.01 8.77
C LYS A 478 -19.18 36.20 9.68
N GLU A 479 -20.37 36.78 9.60
CA GLU A 479 -20.74 37.92 10.45
C GLU A 479 -20.80 37.53 11.92
N VAL A 480 -21.44 36.40 12.25
CA VAL A 480 -21.43 35.83 13.62
C VAL A 480 -20.01 35.61 14.13
N GLN A 481 -19.12 35.15 13.26
CA GLN A 481 -17.73 34.88 13.63
C GLN A 481 -16.92 36.16 13.86
N LYS A 482 -17.10 37.18 13.01
CA LYS A 482 -16.50 38.50 13.18
C LYS A 482 -16.93 39.13 14.51
N GLN A 483 -18.23 39.07 14.83
CA GLN A 483 -18.76 39.55 16.11
C GLN A 483 -18.24 38.74 17.30
N ARG A 484 -18.09 37.42 17.18
CA ARG A 484 -17.46 36.58 18.22
C ARG A 484 -16.02 36.99 18.47
N GLN A 485 -15.24 37.29 17.43
CA GLN A 485 -13.85 37.70 17.57
C GLN A 485 -13.76 39.03 18.34
N VAL A 486 -14.55 40.03 17.95
CA VAL A 486 -14.62 41.33 18.64
C VAL A 486 -15.02 41.17 20.11
N LEU A 487 -16.01 40.32 20.40
CA LEU A 487 -16.42 40.01 21.78
C LEU A 487 -15.29 39.38 22.61
N VAL A 488 -14.47 38.51 22.01
CA VAL A 488 -13.29 37.92 22.67
C VAL A 488 -12.25 39.00 22.97
N ASP A 489 -12.01 39.92 22.03
CA ASP A 489 -11.05 41.02 22.20
C ASP A 489 -11.47 41.96 23.35
N TYR A 490 -12.75 42.33 23.44
CA TYR A 490 -13.27 43.11 24.57
C TYR A 490 -13.15 42.35 25.91
N LYS A 491 -13.48 41.05 25.95
CA LYS A 491 -13.28 40.24 27.18
C LYS A 491 -11.81 40.18 27.61
N LYS A 492 -10.89 40.16 26.64
CA LYS A 492 -9.45 40.15 26.89
C LYS A 492 -8.97 41.51 27.42
N ALA A 493 -9.44 42.61 26.84
CA ALA A 493 -9.18 43.96 27.31
C ALA A 493 -9.61 44.12 28.78
N ILE A 494 -10.82 43.68 29.13
CA ILE A 494 -11.32 43.66 30.52
C ILE A 494 -10.38 42.85 31.43
N LYS A 495 -9.91 41.68 30.98
CA LYS A 495 -9.02 40.82 31.80
C LYS A 495 -7.64 41.44 32.00
N LEU A 496 -7.13 42.19 31.03
CA LEU A 496 -5.86 42.91 31.12
C LEU A 496 -5.98 44.11 32.06
N GLU A 497 -7.01 44.92 31.89
CA GLU A 497 -7.27 46.11 32.73
C GLU A 497 -7.55 45.73 34.20
N ASN A 498 -8.17 44.57 34.45
CA ASN A 498 -8.35 44.07 35.82
C ASN A 498 -7.05 43.54 36.46
N LYS A 499 -6.00 43.26 35.69
CA LYS A 499 -4.70 42.79 36.20
C LYS A 499 -3.73 43.93 36.51
N SER A 500 -3.88 45.09 35.89
CA SER A 500 -3.08 46.29 36.17
C SER A 500 -3.57 46.98 37.45
N ALA A 501 -2.80 46.86 38.53
CA ALA A 501 -3.15 47.39 39.85
C ALA A 501 -3.00 48.93 39.96
N GLU A 502 -2.08 49.54 39.21
CA GLU A 502 -1.76 50.98 39.30
C GLU A 502 -2.58 51.88 38.36
N THR A 503 -3.24 51.32 37.34
CA THR A 503 -3.95 52.06 36.26
C THR A 503 -5.35 51.51 36.00
N LYS A 504 -6.07 51.15 37.08
CA LYS A 504 -7.38 50.52 36.99
C LYS A 504 -8.47 51.55 36.67
N ASP A 505 -8.73 51.76 35.38
CA ASP A 505 -9.80 52.63 34.89
C ASP A 505 -11.15 51.89 34.92
N LEU A 506 -11.93 52.13 35.98
CA LEU A 506 -13.24 51.52 36.20
C LEU A 506 -14.28 51.92 35.15
N GLN A 507 -14.24 53.17 34.65
CA GLN A 507 -15.17 53.65 33.62
C GLN A 507 -14.95 52.92 32.30
N LYS A 508 -13.69 52.71 31.93
CA LYS A 508 -13.32 51.96 30.72
C LYS A 508 -13.73 50.49 30.79
N ILE A 509 -13.56 49.85 31.94
CA ILE A 509 -14.02 48.46 32.18
C ILE A 509 -15.56 48.36 32.04
N GLU A 510 -16.30 49.31 32.58
CA GLU A 510 -17.76 49.33 32.52
C GLU A 510 -18.27 49.56 31.08
N MET A 511 -17.65 50.47 30.35
CA MET A 511 -17.90 50.67 28.91
C MET A 511 -17.63 49.40 28.09
N GLN A 512 -16.53 48.69 28.36
CA GLN A 512 -16.22 47.42 27.68
C GLN A 512 -17.23 46.31 28.04
N LYS A 513 -17.73 46.26 29.29
CA LYS A 513 -18.78 45.32 29.69
C LYS A 513 -20.10 45.59 28.97
N GLN A 514 -20.47 46.86 28.79
CA GLN A 514 -21.64 47.24 27.98
C GLN A 514 -21.48 46.77 26.53
N GLN A 515 -20.31 46.99 25.92
CA GLN A 515 -20.01 46.49 24.57
C GLN A 515 -20.13 44.96 24.49
N VAL A 516 -19.62 44.21 25.47
CA VAL A 516 -19.78 42.75 25.53
C VAL A 516 -21.26 42.33 25.56
N ALA A 517 -22.12 43.05 26.28
CA ALA A 517 -23.56 42.77 26.31
C ALA A 517 -24.21 43.01 24.95
N VAL A 518 -23.87 44.11 24.27
CA VAL A 518 -24.36 44.44 22.92
C VAL A 518 -23.97 43.34 21.93
N TYR A 519 -22.70 42.95 21.86
CA TYR A 519 -22.24 41.91 20.93
C TYR A 519 -22.84 40.52 21.25
N LYS A 520 -23.12 40.19 22.51
CA LYS A 520 -23.85 38.95 22.85
C LYS A 520 -25.25 38.92 22.26
N THR A 521 -25.97 40.04 22.32
CA THR A 521 -27.31 40.18 21.76
C THR A 521 -27.26 40.10 20.24
N GLN A 522 -26.36 40.84 19.59
CA GLN A 522 -26.15 40.78 18.14
C GLN A 522 -25.86 39.35 17.63
N ILE A 523 -25.00 38.59 18.33
CA ILE A 523 -24.72 37.20 18.00
C ILE A 523 -25.97 36.32 18.14
N LYS A 524 -26.81 36.56 19.14
CA LYS A 524 -28.06 35.81 19.36
C LYS A 524 -29.06 36.10 18.24
N ASP A 525 -29.18 37.35 17.84
CA ASP A 525 -30.08 37.78 16.76
C ASP A 525 -29.62 37.21 15.43
N ALA A 526 -28.33 37.32 15.11
CA ALA A 526 -27.74 36.76 13.90
C ALA A 526 -27.88 35.22 13.83
N LYS A 527 -27.76 34.50 14.95
CA LYS A 527 -28.05 33.05 15.02
C LYS A 527 -29.52 32.73 14.75
N THR A 528 -30.44 33.60 15.19
CA THR A 528 -31.89 33.44 14.98
C THR A 528 -32.23 33.64 13.51
N VAL A 529 -31.69 34.70 12.88
CA VAL A 529 -31.78 34.93 11.44
C VAL A 529 -31.19 33.74 10.67
N TYR A 530 -30.00 33.26 11.06
CA TYR A 530 -29.41 32.07 10.48
C TYR A 530 -30.33 30.87 10.60
N LYS A 531 -30.97 30.60 11.74
CA LYS A 531 -31.87 29.44 11.90
C LYS A 531 -33.13 29.56 11.03
N ASN A 532 -33.66 30.76 10.87
CA ASN A 532 -34.94 31.02 10.21
C ASN A 532 -34.83 31.27 8.69
N LEU A 533 -33.62 31.35 8.12
CA LEU A 533 -33.40 31.54 6.68
C LEU A 533 -34.10 30.44 5.86
N LYS A 534 -34.99 30.84 4.94
CA LYS A 534 -35.74 29.95 4.03
C LYS A 534 -35.16 29.97 2.61
N LEU A 535 -35.47 28.93 1.85
CA LEU A 535 -35.09 28.83 0.44
C LEU A 535 -36.01 29.71 -0.41
N ASP A 536 -35.45 30.72 -1.06
CA ASP A 536 -36.14 31.50 -2.09
C ASP A 536 -36.24 30.66 -3.38
N LYS A 537 -37.47 30.41 -3.84
CA LYS A 537 -37.74 29.55 -5.02
C LYS A 537 -38.02 30.36 -6.29
N GLU A 538 -38.15 31.68 -6.21
CA GLU A 538 -38.70 32.50 -7.30
C GLU A 538 -37.62 33.14 -8.20
N THR A 539 -36.34 33.05 -7.85
CA THR A 539 -35.27 33.60 -8.68
C THR A 539 -35.18 32.90 -10.03
N THR A 540 -35.54 33.62 -11.10
CA THR A 540 -35.30 33.21 -12.49
C THR A 540 -33.84 33.43 -12.88
N PHE A 541 -33.17 32.36 -13.31
CA PHE A 541 -31.80 32.41 -13.85
C PHE A 541 -31.86 32.11 -15.35
N LYS A 542 -31.34 33.03 -16.18
CA LYS A 542 -31.11 32.80 -17.61
C LYS A 542 -29.77 32.09 -17.77
N PHE A 543 -29.73 31.02 -18.56
CA PHE A 543 -28.50 30.26 -18.78
C PHE A 543 -28.10 30.35 -20.24
N ASP A 544 -27.02 31.08 -20.53
CA ASP A 544 -26.52 31.30 -21.90
C ASP A 544 -26.28 29.99 -22.68
N TYR A 545 -25.89 28.92 -21.98
CA TYR A 545 -25.64 27.59 -22.57
C TYR A 545 -26.91 26.85 -23.03
N VAL A 546 -28.08 27.20 -22.49
CA VAL A 546 -29.35 26.48 -22.70
C VAL A 546 -30.22 27.25 -23.68
N ASP A 547 -30.31 28.56 -23.50
CA ASP A 547 -31.28 29.42 -24.20
C ASP A 547 -30.80 29.81 -25.61
N ASN A 548 -29.48 29.83 -25.86
CA ASN A 548 -28.86 30.23 -27.14
C ASN A 548 -28.15 29.07 -27.85
N PHE A 549 -28.51 27.81 -27.56
CA PHE A 549 -27.84 26.67 -28.20
C PHE A 549 -28.16 26.63 -29.69
N ASP A 550 -27.15 26.82 -30.53
CA ASP A 550 -27.32 26.81 -31.98
C ASP A 550 -27.49 25.38 -32.51
N TYR A 551 -28.75 25.02 -32.78
CA TYR A 551 -29.11 23.75 -33.38
C TYR A 551 -28.81 23.67 -34.88
N SER A 552 -28.46 24.78 -35.54
CA SER A 552 -28.16 24.79 -36.98
C SER A 552 -26.92 23.96 -37.34
N ILE A 553 -25.95 23.85 -36.41
CA ILE A 553 -24.70 23.07 -36.54
C ILE A 553 -24.95 21.57 -36.80
N PHE A 554 -26.17 21.11 -36.54
CA PHE A 554 -26.59 19.71 -36.64
C PHE A 554 -27.38 19.40 -37.91
N LYS A 555 -27.79 20.41 -38.70
CA LYS A 555 -28.66 20.23 -39.85
C LYS A 555 -27.93 19.81 -41.12
N ASN A 556 -28.59 19.01 -41.97
CA ASN A 556 -28.17 18.69 -43.33
C ASN A 556 -26.80 17.98 -43.45
N LYS A 557 -26.50 17.01 -42.57
CA LYS A 557 -25.25 16.24 -42.64
C LYS A 557 -25.41 14.92 -43.41
N PRO A 558 -24.76 14.75 -44.59
CA PRO A 558 -24.94 13.55 -45.43
C PRO A 558 -24.40 12.27 -44.79
N GLU A 559 -23.32 12.36 -44.00
CA GLU A 559 -22.77 11.24 -43.25
C GLU A 559 -22.47 11.63 -41.80
N SER A 560 -22.54 10.65 -40.89
CA SER A 560 -22.16 10.85 -39.50
C SER A 560 -20.66 11.12 -39.35
N HIS A 561 -20.26 11.96 -38.39
CA HIS A 561 -18.84 12.17 -38.11
C HIS A 561 -18.15 10.86 -37.68
N ASN A 562 -18.85 9.93 -37.02
CA ASN A 562 -18.31 8.61 -36.67
C ASN A 562 -17.94 7.77 -37.89
N SER A 563 -18.79 7.75 -38.94
CA SER A 563 -18.50 7.02 -40.17
C SER A 563 -17.32 7.63 -40.91
N LEU A 564 -17.27 8.98 -40.99
CA LEU A 564 -16.15 9.70 -41.61
C LEU A 564 -14.82 9.43 -40.88
N ILE A 565 -14.81 9.50 -39.56
CA ILE A 565 -13.61 9.19 -38.77
C ILE A 565 -13.19 7.72 -38.92
N LYS A 566 -14.15 6.79 -39.01
CA LYS A 566 -13.85 5.38 -39.24
C LYS A 566 -13.18 5.17 -40.60
N LYS A 567 -13.66 5.85 -41.64
CA LYS A 567 -13.04 5.86 -42.98
C LYS A 567 -11.63 6.47 -42.92
N MET A 568 -11.46 7.64 -42.30
CA MET A 568 -10.16 8.30 -42.16
C MET A 568 -9.14 7.48 -41.37
N LYS A 569 -9.56 6.73 -40.34
CA LYS A 569 -8.68 5.81 -39.61
C LYS A 569 -8.23 4.63 -40.47
N LEU A 570 -9.13 4.11 -41.30
CA LEU A 570 -8.81 3.03 -42.23
C LEU A 570 -7.84 3.53 -43.31
N GLU A 571 -8.11 4.72 -43.86
CA GLU A 571 -7.25 5.41 -44.81
C GLU A 571 -5.85 5.65 -44.20
N GLN A 572 -5.78 6.21 -42.99
CA GLN A 572 -4.52 6.42 -42.28
C GLN A 572 -3.74 5.11 -42.07
N LYS A 573 -4.43 4.02 -41.75
CA LYS A 573 -3.80 2.70 -41.57
C LYS A 573 -3.26 2.15 -42.89
N ASN A 574 -4.06 2.17 -43.95
CA ASN A 574 -3.69 1.65 -45.26
C ASN A 574 -2.52 2.45 -45.85
N MET A 575 -2.61 3.78 -45.81
CA MET A 575 -1.53 4.69 -46.22
C MET A 575 -0.25 4.46 -45.41
N SER A 576 -0.37 4.31 -44.08
CA SER A 576 0.80 4.05 -43.24
C SER A 576 1.46 2.71 -43.53
N ASN A 577 0.71 1.69 -43.99
CA ASN A 577 1.29 0.41 -44.40
C ASN A 577 1.97 0.54 -45.76
N GLU A 578 1.31 1.17 -46.73
CA GLU A 578 1.84 1.37 -48.09
C GLU A 578 3.18 2.12 -48.08
N TYR A 579 3.25 3.25 -47.36
CA TYR A 579 4.48 4.03 -47.31
C TYR A 579 5.59 3.35 -46.49
N LEU A 580 5.23 2.53 -45.51
CA LEU A 580 6.21 1.80 -44.69
C LEU A 580 6.77 0.61 -45.46
N GLU A 581 5.99 -0.02 -46.34
CA GLU A 581 6.47 -0.96 -47.36
C GLU A 581 7.42 -0.28 -48.35
N LYS A 582 7.06 0.91 -48.87
CA LYS A 582 7.96 1.69 -49.74
C LYS A 582 9.25 2.07 -49.04
N ALA A 583 9.20 2.52 -47.78
CA ALA A 583 10.37 2.91 -47.00
C ALA A 583 11.28 1.73 -46.59
N MET A 584 10.73 0.51 -46.44
CA MET A 584 11.51 -0.68 -46.08
C MET A 584 12.10 -1.43 -47.30
N ASN A 585 11.93 -0.91 -48.51
CA ASN A 585 12.51 -1.51 -49.70
C ASN A 585 14.04 -1.34 -49.70
N PHE A 586 14.78 -2.45 -49.65
CA PHE A 586 16.26 -2.48 -49.63
C PHE A 586 16.94 -1.84 -50.84
N LYS A 587 16.17 -1.54 -51.91
CA LYS A 587 16.68 -0.86 -53.11
C LYS A 587 16.70 0.68 -52.99
N ASN A 588 16.08 1.26 -51.96
CA ASN A 588 16.04 2.71 -51.79
C ASN A 588 17.31 3.24 -51.16
N SER A 589 17.68 4.46 -51.51
CA SER A 589 18.70 5.23 -50.79
C SER A 589 18.21 5.70 -49.42
N ASP A 590 19.13 6.05 -48.52
CA ASP A 590 18.79 6.60 -47.20
C ASP A 590 18.01 7.92 -47.32
N ALA A 591 18.32 8.74 -48.32
CA ALA A 591 17.62 10.00 -48.60
C ALA A 591 16.16 9.78 -49.06
N GLU A 592 15.93 8.79 -49.92
CA GLU A 592 14.57 8.42 -50.35
C GLU A 592 13.75 7.84 -49.19
N THR A 593 14.38 7.02 -48.35
CA THR A 593 13.76 6.44 -47.17
C THR A 593 13.32 7.52 -46.17
N LEU A 594 14.16 8.52 -45.93
CA LEU A 594 13.82 9.69 -45.10
C LEU A 594 12.64 10.47 -45.68
N LYS A 595 12.64 10.72 -47.00
CA LYS A 595 11.54 11.42 -47.68
C LYS A 595 10.20 10.70 -47.51
N TYR A 596 10.18 9.36 -47.61
CA TYR A 596 8.95 8.60 -47.34
C TYR A 596 8.47 8.74 -45.90
N PHE A 597 9.37 8.82 -44.91
CA PHE A 597 8.98 9.06 -43.52
C PHE A 597 8.42 10.46 -43.29
N GLU A 598 8.98 11.49 -43.93
CA GLU A 598 8.46 12.86 -43.91
C GLU A 598 7.06 12.92 -44.52
N ASP A 599 6.87 12.36 -45.72
CA ASP A 599 5.57 12.30 -46.38
C ASP A 599 4.48 11.57 -45.54
N ILE A 600 4.85 10.47 -44.86
CA ILE A 600 3.95 9.78 -43.93
C ILE A 600 3.55 10.70 -42.78
N SER A 601 4.51 11.41 -42.20
CA SER A 601 4.30 12.30 -41.07
C SER A 601 3.33 13.42 -41.45
N ASP A 602 3.57 14.09 -42.57
CA ASP A 602 2.75 15.20 -43.06
C ASP A 602 1.32 14.74 -43.36
N LYS A 603 1.15 13.61 -44.06
CA LYS A 603 -0.18 13.05 -44.33
C LYS A 603 -0.89 12.62 -43.06
N LYS A 604 -0.19 12.03 -42.08
CA LYS A 604 -0.77 11.71 -40.77
C LYS A 604 -1.22 12.96 -40.04
N GLN A 605 -0.46 14.04 -40.11
CA GLN A 605 -0.81 15.32 -39.52
C GLN A 605 -2.06 15.90 -40.18
N GLN A 606 -2.15 15.90 -41.51
CA GLN A 606 -3.33 16.36 -42.25
C GLN A 606 -4.60 15.55 -41.90
N ILE A 607 -4.51 14.22 -41.87
CA ILE A 607 -5.65 13.36 -41.48
C ILE A 607 -6.03 13.61 -40.02
N SER A 608 -5.05 13.80 -39.14
CA SER A 608 -5.29 14.14 -37.72
C SER A 608 -5.99 15.48 -37.56
N SER A 609 -5.62 16.49 -38.34
CA SER A 609 -6.28 17.81 -38.35
C SER A 609 -7.74 17.70 -38.81
N LYS A 610 -8.01 16.96 -39.89
CA LYS A 610 -9.39 16.70 -40.35
C LYS A 610 -10.22 15.94 -39.30
N MET A 611 -9.63 14.93 -38.64
CA MET A 611 -10.30 14.24 -37.54
C MET A 611 -10.58 15.17 -36.35
N HIS A 612 -9.70 16.12 -36.08
CA HIS A 612 -9.88 17.12 -35.03
C HIS A 612 -11.07 18.05 -35.36
N GLU A 613 -11.20 18.54 -36.59
CA GLU A 613 -12.34 19.34 -37.05
C GLU A 613 -13.67 18.58 -36.93
N LEU A 614 -13.66 17.27 -37.16
CA LEU A 614 -14.83 16.39 -36.96
C LEU A 614 -15.15 16.14 -35.47
N GLY A 615 -14.33 16.62 -34.54
CA GLY A 615 -14.54 16.52 -33.11
C GLY A 615 -13.94 15.27 -32.47
N TYR A 616 -13.07 14.51 -33.15
CA TYR A 616 -12.51 13.25 -32.63
C TYR A 616 -11.87 13.38 -31.24
N PHE A 617 -11.19 14.51 -30.99
CA PHE A 617 -10.49 14.79 -29.75
C PHE A 617 -11.33 15.53 -28.70
N GLU A 618 -12.48 16.11 -29.08
CA GLU A 618 -13.35 16.89 -28.18
C GLU A 618 -13.76 16.10 -26.93
N LYS A 619 -13.97 14.77 -27.06
CA LYS A 619 -14.28 13.91 -25.91
C LYS A 619 -13.18 13.92 -24.85
N ILE A 620 -11.92 13.93 -25.27
CA ILE A 620 -10.77 14.00 -24.38
C ILE A 620 -10.75 15.36 -23.71
N ASP A 621 -10.98 16.43 -24.47
CA ASP A 621 -10.98 17.80 -23.97
C ASP A 621 -12.08 18.01 -22.93
N ILE A 622 -13.30 17.51 -23.16
CA ILE A 622 -14.41 17.58 -22.18
C ILE A 622 -14.02 16.86 -20.86
N VAL A 623 -13.35 15.72 -20.95
CA VAL A 623 -12.89 14.97 -19.75
C VAL A 623 -11.77 15.72 -19.03
N GLN A 624 -10.85 16.34 -19.78
CA GLN A 624 -9.77 17.14 -19.21
C GLN A 624 -10.31 18.41 -18.54
N GLN A 625 -11.21 19.13 -19.20
CA GLN A 625 -11.86 20.32 -18.67
C GLN A 625 -12.64 20.01 -17.39
N LYS A 626 -13.45 18.93 -17.39
CA LYS A 626 -14.12 18.45 -16.15
C LYS A 626 -13.15 18.21 -15.00
N ARG A 627 -11.98 17.59 -15.28
CA ARG A 627 -10.96 17.32 -14.27
C ARG A 627 -10.32 18.62 -13.78
N ALA A 628 -10.06 19.56 -14.69
CA ALA A 628 -9.54 20.88 -14.37
C ALA A 628 -10.51 21.64 -13.46
N ASP A 629 -11.79 21.74 -13.83
CA ASP A 629 -12.83 22.42 -13.06
C ASP A 629 -12.98 21.83 -11.65
N LEU A 630 -13.04 20.50 -11.55
CA LEU A 630 -13.13 19.82 -10.25
C LEU A 630 -11.88 20.05 -9.38
N LYS A 631 -10.71 20.15 -10.00
CA LYS A 631 -9.46 20.45 -9.30
C LYS A 631 -9.45 21.90 -8.80
N THR A 632 -9.86 22.86 -9.63
CA THR A 632 -9.97 24.28 -9.28
C THR A 632 -10.95 24.46 -8.13
N VAL A 633 -12.13 23.83 -8.21
CA VAL A 633 -13.13 23.81 -7.13
C VAL A 633 -12.51 23.21 -5.86
N SER A 634 -11.92 22.01 -5.93
CA SER A 634 -11.32 21.37 -4.75
C SER A 634 -10.19 22.20 -4.12
N GLN A 635 -9.37 22.88 -4.93
CA GLN A 635 -8.29 23.74 -4.44
C GLN A 635 -8.84 24.95 -3.68
N LYS A 636 -9.83 25.65 -4.25
CA LYS A 636 -10.49 26.79 -3.63
C LYS A 636 -11.02 26.45 -2.23
N TYR A 637 -11.76 25.34 -2.09
CA TYR A 637 -12.33 24.94 -0.80
C TYR A 637 -11.30 24.38 0.17
N MET A 638 -10.27 23.67 -0.31
CA MET A 638 -9.18 23.21 0.54
C MET A 638 -8.40 24.36 1.19
N THR A 639 -8.23 25.47 0.47
CA THR A 639 -7.63 26.69 1.03
C THR A 639 -8.49 27.24 2.17
N MET A 640 -9.81 27.37 1.97
CA MET A 640 -10.72 27.82 3.02
C MET A 640 -10.73 26.89 4.25
N TYR A 641 -10.77 25.57 4.07
CA TYR A 641 -10.70 24.64 5.21
C TYR A 641 -9.39 24.77 6.00
N LYS A 642 -8.29 25.03 5.31
CA LYS A 642 -6.99 25.25 5.94
C LYS A 642 -7.00 26.54 6.76
N GLU A 643 -7.56 27.62 6.23
CA GLU A 643 -7.74 28.88 6.95
C GLU A 643 -8.60 28.71 8.20
N PHE A 644 -9.70 27.95 8.13
CA PHE A 644 -10.54 27.65 9.30
C PHE A 644 -9.75 26.90 10.39
N ALA A 645 -8.99 25.88 9.97
CA ALA A 645 -8.17 25.09 10.88
C ALA A 645 -7.10 25.95 11.56
N ASP A 646 -6.39 26.78 10.80
CA ASP A 646 -5.29 27.59 11.30
C ASP A 646 -5.81 28.74 12.19
N THR A 647 -6.97 29.33 11.88
CA THR A 647 -7.63 30.35 12.73
C THR A 647 -8.00 29.77 14.11
N MET A 648 -8.68 28.63 14.16
CA MET A 648 -9.03 27.97 15.42
C MET A 648 -7.81 27.51 16.21
N LEU A 649 -6.77 27.00 15.54
CA LEU A 649 -5.53 26.59 16.20
C LEU A 649 -4.77 27.78 16.80
N ASN A 650 -4.82 28.95 16.17
CA ASN A 650 -4.23 30.17 16.71
C ASN A 650 -4.99 30.69 17.93
N ASN A 651 -6.32 30.64 17.89
CA ASN A 651 -7.19 30.98 19.03
C ASN A 651 -6.92 30.06 20.24
N LEU A 652 -6.81 28.74 20.01
CA LEU A 652 -6.46 27.76 21.04
C LEU A 652 -5.07 28.00 21.66
N LYS A 653 -4.07 28.42 20.88
CA LYS A 653 -2.72 28.73 21.38
C LYS A 653 -2.68 30.00 22.23
N ARG A 654 -3.61 30.94 22.00
CA ARG A 654 -3.70 32.21 22.74
C ARG A 654 -4.38 32.08 24.11
N GLY A 655 -4.72 30.86 24.54
CA GLY A 655 -5.38 30.62 25.83
C GLY A 655 -6.85 31.03 25.84
N GLU A 656 -7.50 31.05 24.66
CA GLU A 656 -8.91 31.40 24.48
C GLU A 656 -9.81 30.21 24.83
N ASN A 657 -9.77 29.75 26.08
CA ASN A 657 -10.88 28.99 26.63
C ASN A 657 -11.85 29.97 27.27
N ASN A 658 -12.98 30.20 26.61
CA ASN A 658 -14.29 30.30 27.24
C ASN A 658 -15.41 30.29 26.17
N ALA A 659 -16.23 29.23 26.25
CA ALA A 659 -17.51 28.98 25.57
C ALA A 659 -17.48 28.24 24.21
N CYS A 660 -17.48 26.90 24.30
CA CYS A 660 -18.48 26.12 23.54
C CYS A 660 -19.88 26.63 23.88
#